data_AF-A0A3M5LDG8-F1
#
_entry.id   AF-A0A3M5LDG8-F1
#
_cell.length_a   1.000
_cell.length_b   1.000
_cell.length_c   1.000
_cell.angle_alpha   90.00
_cell.angle_beta   90.00
_cell.angle_gamma   90.00
#
_symmetry.space_group_name_H-M   'P 1'
#
loop_
_entity.id
_entity.type
_entity.pdbx_description
1 polymer ?
#
loop_
_entity_poly.entity_id
_entity_poly.type
_entity_poly.pdbx_seq_one_letter_code
_entity_poly.pdbx_strand_id
1 'polypeptide(L)'
;MRGSITVQARRRHAVSIHIALHHVTHYRYDRAVELGPQIVRLRPAAHSRTRVLSYSLKVLPENHFINWQQDPQGNYLARLVFPEKTDEFRVEVDLVAEMAVFNPFDFFLEPYAENIPFTYASEEQRELAPYLEKLPLTPRFQAYLDSISREPIPAIDFLVGLNQRLSQDVAYLIRMEPGVQTPEFTLENASGSCRDSAWLLVQLLRHLGMAARFVSGYLIQLKADVEALDGPSGTDVDFTDLHAWCEVYLPGAGWVGLDATSGLFAGEGHIPLACSPEPSSAAPISGLVEPCETEFSHEMSVERIWEAPRVTKPYTEAQWQDIQALGRQIDADLLRDDVRLTMGGEPTFVSIDDRDGAEWNTAALGPRKRELSAELFQRMRGHYAPLGIVHFGQGKWYPGEQLPRWSLNCFWRKDGQPVWRNNALIADETRDYGATGELAGRFLASVAERLKLPARFVFPAYEDNFYYLWREGALPVNVTAEDSRLGDELERARLRKVFAQGLDKMIGQVLPLARNADGDSWQSGRWYLRDEHCRLVPGDSALGYRLPLASQPWVKAAEYPFIHPTDHNQDFPALADSDSLTSALKSTDTDAERAPKIDESADWLTRTALCAEAREGRLYLFMPPLQKLEEYLELVAVIEATAEELQCPILLEGYEPPSDPRLCNFRITPDPGVIEVNVQPSASWDELVERTEFLYEQARLTRLTTEKFMIDGRHTGTGGGNHFVLGGATPADSP
;
A
#
# COMPACT_ATOMS: atom_id res chain seq x y z
N MET A 1 -14.90 9.21 53.30
CA MET A 1 -15.95 9.12 52.26
C MET A 1 -15.28 8.65 50.99
N ARG A 2 -15.50 7.37 50.62
CA ARG A 2 -15.00 6.78 49.37
C ARG A 2 -15.99 7.15 48.26
N GLY A 3 -15.57 7.98 47.31
CA GLY A 3 -16.33 8.26 46.09
C GLY A 3 -16.01 7.20 45.05
N SER A 4 -16.96 6.33 44.76
CA SER A 4 -16.89 5.37 43.67
C SER A 4 -17.02 6.10 42.33
N ILE A 5 -15.95 6.15 41.54
CA ILE A 5 -16.03 6.48 40.13
C ILE A 5 -16.45 5.19 39.42
N THR A 6 -17.74 5.07 39.15
CA THR A 6 -18.26 4.03 38.25
C THR A 6 -17.84 4.40 36.84
N VAL A 7 -16.70 3.85 36.39
CA VAL A 7 -16.36 3.85 34.97
C VAL A 7 -17.37 2.92 34.29
N GLN A 8 -18.45 3.49 33.74
CA GLN A 8 -19.20 2.84 32.69
C GLN A 8 -18.26 2.69 31.50
N ALA A 9 -17.55 1.56 31.45
CA ALA A 9 -16.96 1.07 30.22
C ALA A 9 -18.12 0.92 29.23
N ARG A 10 -18.30 1.90 28.34
CA ARG A 10 -19.06 1.69 27.12
C ARG A 10 -18.40 0.48 26.45
N ARG A 11 -19.07 -0.67 26.49
CA ARG A 11 -18.72 -1.83 25.66
C ARG A 11 -18.79 -1.34 24.21
N ARG A 12 -17.64 -0.92 23.67
CA ARG A 12 -17.47 -0.75 22.23
C ARG A 12 -17.74 -2.13 21.66
N HIS A 13 -18.81 -2.25 20.89
CA HIS A 13 -19.07 -3.47 20.15
C HIS A 13 -17.84 -3.64 19.25
N ALA A 14 -17.11 -4.74 19.44
CA ALA A 14 -16.20 -5.16 18.40
C ALA A 14 -17.03 -5.24 17.11
N VAL A 15 -16.47 -4.75 16.00
CA VAL A 15 -17.07 -4.95 14.69
C VAL A 15 -16.91 -6.45 14.42
N SER A 16 -17.90 -7.23 14.80
CA SER A 16 -17.86 -8.70 14.73
C SER A 16 -19.01 -9.20 13.88
N ILE A 17 -18.77 -10.31 13.19
CA ILE A 17 -19.80 -11.03 12.44
C ILE A 17 -20.32 -12.12 13.37
N HIS A 18 -21.63 -12.25 13.52
CA HIS A 18 -22.19 -13.42 14.18
C HIS A 18 -22.60 -14.44 13.12
N ILE A 19 -22.16 -15.67 13.33
CA ILE A 19 -22.49 -16.79 12.46
C ILE A 19 -23.35 -17.78 13.21
N ALA A 20 -24.23 -18.47 12.48
CA ALA A 20 -24.89 -19.69 12.92
C ALA A 20 -24.27 -20.87 12.15
N LEU A 21 -23.75 -21.87 12.85
CA LEU A 21 -23.27 -23.13 12.31
C LEU A 21 -24.29 -24.21 12.63
N HIS A 22 -24.63 -25.02 11.63
CA HIS A 22 -25.42 -26.23 11.76
C HIS A 22 -24.57 -27.43 11.35
N HIS A 23 -24.51 -28.47 12.18
CA HIS A 23 -23.79 -29.70 11.91
C HIS A 23 -24.67 -30.91 12.24
N VAL A 24 -24.88 -31.79 11.27
CA VAL A 24 -25.50 -33.10 11.43
C VAL A 24 -24.52 -34.21 11.07
N THR A 25 -24.37 -35.19 11.95
CA THR A 25 -23.79 -36.50 11.64
C THR A 25 -24.86 -37.57 11.80
N HIS A 26 -25.09 -38.37 10.77
CA HIS A 26 -26.15 -39.37 10.75
C HIS A 26 -25.63 -40.73 10.28
N TYR A 27 -25.75 -41.71 11.16
CA TYR A 27 -25.51 -43.12 10.88
C TYR A 27 -26.86 -43.81 10.73
N ARG A 28 -27.09 -44.48 9.61
CA ARG A 28 -28.27 -45.33 9.36
C ARG A 28 -27.82 -46.77 9.24
N TYR A 29 -28.46 -47.65 9.98
CA TYR A 29 -28.13 -49.06 10.04
C TYR A 29 -29.09 -49.86 9.17
N ASP A 30 -28.61 -50.93 8.55
CA ASP A 30 -29.42 -51.84 7.72
C ASP A 30 -30.50 -52.59 8.52
N ARG A 31 -30.36 -52.61 9.85
CA ARG A 31 -31.28 -53.23 10.81
C ARG A 31 -31.20 -52.55 12.17
N ALA A 32 -32.16 -52.84 13.05
CA ALA A 32 -32.08 -52.39 14.44
C ALA A 32 -30.90 -53.05 15.18
N VAL A 33 -29.95 -52.25 15.64
CA VAL A 33 -28.71 -52.66 16.29
C VAL A 33 -28.63 -52.19 17.74
N GLU A 34 -27.86 -52.91 18.56
CA GLU A 34 -27.49 -52.43 19.88
C GLU A 34 -26.35 -51.39 19.78
N LEU A 35 -26.59 -50.19 20.31
CA LEU A 35 -25.57 -49.16 20.47
C LEU A 35 -24.95 -49.28 21.86
N GLY A 36 -23.66 -49.62 21.91
CA GLY A 36 -22.88 -49.47 23.13
C GLY A 36 -22.69 -47.99 23.50
N PRO A 37 -21.98 -47.69 24.60
CA PRO A 37 -21.73 -46.31 25.01
C PRO A 37 -21.08 -45.49 23.89
N GLN A 38 -21.70 -44.37 23.52
CA GLN A 38 -21.17 -43.41 22.57
C GLN A 38 -20.57 -42.22 23.30
N ILE A 39 -19.56 -41.60 22.70
CA ILE A 39 -18.91 -40.39 23.19
C ILE A 39 -18.93 -39.37 22.07
N VAL A 40 -19.51 -38.20 22.34
CA VAL A 40 -19.59 -37.06 21.41
C VAL A 40 -18.77 -35.90 21.95
N ARG A 41 -17.80 -35.41 21.18
CA ARG A 41 -16.88 -34.31 21.49
C ARG A 41 -17.11 -33.10 20.60
N LEU A 42 -18.37 -32.78 20.31
CA LEU A 42 -18.75 -31.70 19.38
C LEU A 42 -19.09 -30.37 20.07
N ARG A 43 -18.73 -30.24 21.35
CA ARG A 43 -18.92 -29.01 22.12
C ARG A 43 -17.62 -28.20 22.10
N PRO A 44 -17.65 -26.90 21.75
CA PRO A 44 -16.47 -26.04 21.79
C PRO A 44 -15.74 -26.08 23.13
N ALA A 45 -14.42 -26.19 23.05
CA ALA A 45 -13.54 -26.25 24.19
C ALA A 45 -13.58 -24.93 24.98
N ALA A 46 -13.43 -25.02 26.30
CA ALA A 46 -13.51 -23.86 27.19
C ALA A 46 -12.46 -22.77 26.90
N HIS A 47 -11.34 -23.15 26.27
CA HIS A 47 -10.23 -22.26 25.92
C HIS A 47 -10.33 -21.70 24.49
N SER A 48 -11.43 -21.95 23.77
CA SER A 48 -11.66 -21.35 22.46
C SER A 48 -11.60 -19.83 22.58
N ARG A 49 -10.79 -19.19 21.72
CA ARG A 49 -10.70 -17.73 21.62
C ARG A 49 -11.95 -17.13 20.99
N THR A 50 -12.57 -17.87 20.08
CA THR A 50 -13.84 -17.50 19.43
C THR A 50 -14.98 -17.64 20.42
N ARG A 51 -15.70 -16.54 20.65
CA ARG A 51 -16.75 -16.51 21.66
C ARG A 51 -18.00 -17.21 21.15
N VAL A 52 -18.34 -18.32 21.78
CA VAL A 52 -19.58 -19.07 21.53
C VAL A 52 -20.73 -18.44 22.29
N LEU A 53 -21.74 -17.94 21.56
CA LEU A 53 -22.91 -17.26 22.10
C LEU A 53 -24.03 -18.24 22.50
N SER A 54 -24.21 -19.30 21.72
CA SER A 54 -25.15 -20.38 22.03
C SER A 54 -24.70 -21.71 21.45
N TYR A 55 -25.09 -22.81 22.10
CA TYR A 55 -24.80 -24.18 21.69
C TYR A 55 -25.99 -25.07 22.01
N SER A 56 -26.40 -25.92 21.08
CA SER A 56 -27.36 -27.01 21.28
C SER A 56 -26.80 -28.34 20.77
N LEU A 57 -27.20 -29.42 21.44
CA LEU A 57 -26.95 -30.80 21.04
C LEU A 57 -28.28 -31.53 21.04
N LYS A 58 -28.70 -32.05 19.87
CA LYS A 58 -29.84 -32.95 19.73
C LYS A 58 -29.33 -34.32 19.29
N VAL A 59 -29.89 -35.37 19.86
CA VAL A 59 -29.46 -36.75 19.61
C VAL A 59 -30.70 -37.61 19.36
N LEU A 60 -30.66 -38.39 18.28
CA LEU A 60 -31.58 -39.50 18.05
C LEU A 60 -30.85 -40.83 18.19
N PRO A 61 -31.47 -41.87 18.79
CA PRO A 61 -32.85 -41.91 19.30
C PRO A 61 -33.12 -40.99 20.50
N GLU A 62 -34.34 -40.45 20.61
CA GLU A 62 -34.71 -39.49 21.67
C GLU A 62 -34.60 -40.10 23.08
N ASN A 63 -34.94 -41.40 23.22
CA ASN A 63 -34.82 -42.11 24.49
C ASN A 63 -33.38 -42.57 24.72
N HIS A 64 -32.58 -41.74 25.37
CA HIS A 64 -31.20 -42.05 25.74
C HIS A 64 -30.82 -41.41 27.08
N PHE A 65 -29.78 -41.94 27.70
CA PHE A 65 -29.14 -41.30 28.84
C PHE A 65 -27.93 -40.50 28.36
N ILE A 66 -27.85 -39.23 28.74
CA ILE A 66 -26.70 -38.35 28.48
C ILE A 66 -26.00 -37.97 29.79
N ASN A 67 -24.68 -38.12 29.82
CA ASN A 67 -23.84 -37.66 30.91
C ASN A 67 -22.67 -36.81 30.37
N TRP A 68 -22.64 -35.55 30.77
CA TRP A 68 -21.56 -34.63 30.40
C TRP A 68 -20.35 -34.81 31.33
N GLN A 69 -19.18 -34.98 30.73
CA GLN A 69 -17.92 -35.22 31.43
C GLN A 69 -16.80 -34.38 30.83
N GLN A 70 -15.66 -34.39 31.51
CA GLN A 70 -14.38 -33.96 30.96
C GLN A 70 -13.41 -35.14 30.95
N ASP A 71 -12.64 -35.27 29.87
CA ASP A 71 -11.52 -36.21 29.82
C ASP A 71 -10.30 -35.66 30.60
N PRO A 72 -9.21 -36.42 30.76
CA PRO A 72 -8.02 -35.95 31.47
C PRO A 72 -7.35 -34.70 30.85
N GLN A 73 -7.66 -34.39 29.58
CA GLN A 73 -7.17 -33.19 28.89
C GLN A 73 -8.13 -32.00 29.04
N GLY A 74 -9.26 -32.17 29.72
CA GLY A 74 -10.26 -31.13 29.96
C GLY A 74 -11.26 -30.93 28.82
N ASN A 75 -11.27 -31.80 27.80
CA ASN A 75 -12.21 -31.71 26.69
C ASN A 75 -13.62 -32.07 27.14
N TYR A 76 -14.63 -31.32 26.66
CA TYR A 76 -16.02 -31.66 26.93
C TYR A 76 -16.45 -32.87 26.12
N LEU A 77 -17.03 -33.86 26.79
CA LEU A 77 -17.61 -35.02 26.12
C LEU A 77 -19.00 -35.36 26.67
N ALA A 78 -19.94 -35.64 25.77
CA ALA A 78 -21.23 -36.20 26.10
C ALA A 78 -21.14 -37.73 25.96
N ARG A 79 -21.29 -38.45 27.08
CA ARG A 79 -21.37 -39.91 27.08
C ARG A 79 -22.84 -40.33 27.00
N LEU A 80 -23.21 -40.97 25.91
CA LEU A 80 -24.56 -41.40 25.59
C LEU A 80 -24.71 -42.91 25.76
N VAL A 81 -25.81 -43.36 26.35
CA VAL A 81 -26.17 -44.77 26.48
C VAL A 81 -27.62 -44.95 26.03
N PHE A 82 -27.84 -45.92 25.14
CA PHE A 82 -29.13 -46.20 24.53
C PHE A 82 -29.71 -47.49 25.14
N PRO A 83 -30.93 -47.45 25.72
CA PRO A 83 -31.56 -48.63 26.33
C PRO A 83 -32.19 -49.58 25.29
N GLU A 84 -32.51 -49.08 24.10
CA GLU A 84 -33.25 -49.80 23.06
C GLU A 84 -32.40 -49.93 21.79
N LYS A 85 -32.67 -50.97 20.99
CA LYS A 85 -32.08 -51.11 19.66
C LYS A 85 -32.63 -50.05 18.71
N THR A 86 -31.82 -49.60 17.77
CA THR A 86 -32.20 -48.56 16.81
C THR A 86 -31.64 -48.82 15.42
N ASP A 87 -32.33 -48.31 14.41
CA ASP A 87 -31.93 -48.26 13.01
C ASP A 87 -31.18 -46.96 12.66
N GLU A 88 -31.07 -46.00 13.58
CA GLU A 88 -30.30 -44.77 13.33
C GLU A 88 -29.60 -44.21 14.57
N PHE A 89 -28.50 -43.50 14.34
CA PHE A 89 -27.86 -42.64 15.32
C PHE A 89 -27.59 -41.29 14.67
N ARG A 90 -28.28 -40.23 15.13
CA ARG A 90 -28.17 -38.88 14.57
C ARG A 90 -27.75 -37.91 15.64
N VAL A 91 -26.68 -37.17 15.39
CA VAL A 91 -26.17 -36.11 16.25
C VAL A 91 -26.26 -34.80 15.50
N GLU A 92 -26.99 -33.84 16.07
CA GLU A 92 -27.20 -32.51 15.50
C GLU A 92 -26.69 -31.46 16.49
N VAL A 93 -25.86 -30.53 15.99
CA VAL A 93 -25.26 -29.44 16.75
C VAL A 93 -25.60 -28.12 16.06
N ASP A 94 -26.18 -27.20 16.80
CA ASP A 94 -26.31 -25.79 16.39
C ASP A 94 -25.43 -24.93 17.29
N LEU A 95 -24.72 -23.99 16.67
CA LEU A 95 -23.77 -23.10 17.32
C LEU A 95 -23.96 -21.68 16.81
N VAL A 96 -23.99 -20.69 17.69
CA VAL A 96 -23.80 -19.29 17.29
C VAL A 96 -22.45 -18.82 17.81
N ALA A 97 -21.61 -18.30 16.92
CA ALA A 97 -20.27 -17.82 17.27
C ALA A 97 -20.07 -16.36 16.84
N GLU A 98 -19.30 -15.62 17.64
CA GLU A 98 -18.84 -14.28 17.33
C GLU A 98 -17.47 -14.35 16.64
N MET A 99 -17.45 -14.07 15.33
CA MET A 99 -16.26 -14.02 14.48
C MET A 99 -15.59 -12.65 14.64
N ALA A 100 -14.88 -12.48 15.76
CA ALA A 100 -14.01 -11.33 16.01
C ALA A 100 -12.57 -11.71 15.68
N VAL A 101 -11.95 -10.97 14.76
CA VAL A 101 -10.53 -11.14 14.40
C VAL A 101 -9.67 -10.84 15.64
N PHE A 102 -8.74 -11.73 15.94
CA PHE A 102 -7.68 -11.48 16.92
C PHE A 102 -6.32 -11.71 16.26
N ASN A 103 -5.29 -11.03 16.75
CA ASN A 103 -3.93 -11.24 16.27
C ASN A 103 -3.40 -12.59 16.80
N PRO A 104 -3.10 -13.58 15.94
CA PRO A 104 -2.60 -14.88 16.38
C PRO A 104 -1.20 -14.80 17.01
N PHE A 105 -0.49 -13.68 16.84
CA PHE A 105 0.83 -13.39 17.41
C PHE A 105 0.79 -12.51 18.68
N ASP A 106 -0.40 -12.18 19.21
CA ASP A 106 -0.55 -11.34 20.42
C ASP A 106 -0.26 -12.13 21.70
N PHE A 107 1.02 -12.39 21.95
CA PHE A 107 1.53 -13.04 23.14
C PHE A 107 3.02 -12.71 23.35
N PHE A 108 3.53 -13.04 24.54
CA PHE A 108 4.95 -12.94 24.86
C PHE A 108 5.53 -14.32 25.11
N LEU A 109 6.80 -14.49 24.77
CA LEU A 109 7.56 -15.70 25.08
C LEU A 109 8.42 -15.47 26.32
N GLU A 110 8.68 -16.54 27.07
CA GLU A 110 9.74 -16.51 28.07
C GLU A 110 11.10 -16.29 27.37
N PRO A 111 12.05 -15.54 27.96
CA PRO A 111 13.32 -15.19 27.31
C PRO A 111 14.13 -16.40 26.81
N TYR A 112 14.00 -17.56 27.47
CA TYR A 112 14.71 -18.77 27.08
C TYR A 112 14.08 -19.50 25.88
N ALA A 113 12.86 -19.13 25.50
CA ALA A 113 12.09 -19.73 24.41
C ALA A 113 11.91 -18.79 23.20
N GLU A 114 12.52 -17.60 23.22
CA GLU A 114 12.47 -16.64 22.10
C GLU A 114 13.09 -17.20 20.81
N ASN A 115 14.01 -18.15 20.91
CA ASN A 115 14.67 -18.79 19.77
C ASN A 115 14.52 -20.32 19.82
N ILE A 116 14.49 -20.95 18.65
CA ILE A 116 14.49 -22.41 18.50
C ILE A 116 15.89 -22.90 18.17
N PRO A 117 16.41 -23.97 18.80
CA PRO A 117 15.75 -24.80 19.81
C PRO A 117 15.83 -24.21 21.24
N PHE A 118 14.81 -24.48 22.05
CA PHE A 118 14.82 -24.25 23.50
C PHE A 118 14.59 -25.56 24.27
N THR A 119 14.71 -25.51 25.60
CA THR A 119 14.40 -26.65 26.49
C THR A 119 13.44 -26.19 27.59
N TYR A 120 12.37 -26.95 27.82
CA TYR A 120 11.41 -26.68 28.91
C TYR A 120 12.07 -26.77 30.29
N ALA A 121 11.56 -26.00 31.25
CA ALA A 121 11.87 -26.23 32.65
C ALA A 121 11.47 -27.66 33.08
N SER A 122 12.16 -28.22 34.06
CA SER A 122 11.98 -29.62 34.48
C SER A 122 10.56 -29.93 35.01
N GLU A 123 9.92 -28.95 35.63
CA GLU A 123 8.53 -29.05 36.11
C GLU A 123 7.55 -29.03 34.92
N GLU A 124 7.67 -28.05 34.03
CA GLU A 124 6.87 -27.97 32.79
C GLU A 124 7.03 -29.23 31.93
N GLN A 125 8.25 -29.75 31.78
CA GLN A 125 8.50 -30.97 31.02
C GLN A 125 7.74 -32.18 31.59
N ARG A 126 7.56 -32.26 32.92
CA ARG A 126 6.79 -33.33 33.56
C ARG A 126 5.30 -33.18 33.28
N GLU A 127 4.78 -31.96 33.32
CA GLU A 127 3.37 -31.67 33.02
C GLU A 127 3.05 -31.89 31.54
N LEU A 128 4.01 -31.60 30.66
CA LEU A 128 3.90 -31.74 29.22
C LEU A 128 4.26 -33.13 28.69
N ALA A 129 4.62 -34.08 29.57
CA ALA A 129 5.15 -35.38 29.18
C ALA A 129 4.28 -36.15 28.14
N PRO A 130 2.93 -36.19 28.26
CA PRO A 130 2.10 -36.85 27.24
C PRO A 130 2.21 -36.20 25.85
N TYR A 131 2.44 -34.89 25.80
CA TYR A 131 2.54 -34.11 24.58
C TYR A 131 3.94 -34.11 23.97
N LEU A 132 4.89 -34.79 24.61
CA LEU A 132 6.26 -35.01 24.14
C LEU A 132 6.48 -36.46 23.66
N GLU A 133 5.45 -37.32 23.72
CA GLU A 133 5.55 -38.73 23.32
C GLU A 133 5.73 -38.87 21.81
N LYS A 134 6.83 -39.52 21.41
CA LYS A 134 7.28 -39.62 20.02
C LYS A 134 6.89 -40.95 19.43
N LEU A 135 6.37 -40.93 18.20
CA LEU A 135 6.35 -42.12 17.38
C LEU A 135 7.78 -42.53 16.98
N PRO A 136 8.03 -43.81 16.71
CA PRO A 136 9.31 -44.28 16.18
C PRO A 136 9.69 -43.55 14.89
N LEU A 137 10.99 -43.27 14.74
CA LEU A 137 11.54 -42.68 13.52
C LEU A 137 11.58 -43.72 12.40
N THR A 138 10.94 -43.40 11.29
CA THR A 138 10.92 -44.18 10.05
C THR A 138 11.79 -43.50 8.98
N PRO A 139 12.22 -44.22 7.92
CA PRO A 139 13.25 -43.70 7.00
C PRO A 139 12.93 -42.35 6.35
N ARG A 140 11.73 -42.15 5.78
CA ARG A 140 11.35 -40.86 5.16
C ARG A 140 11.12 -39.79 6.21
N PHE A 141 10.50 -40.15 7.33
CA PHE A 141 10.27 -39.21 8.42
C PHE A 141 11.58 -38.68 9.02
N GLN A 142 12.57 -39.55 9.21
CA GLN A 142 13.92 -39.18 9.65
C GLN A 142 14.58 -38.24 8.64
N ALA A 143 14.55 -38.59 7.35
CA ALA A 143 15.15 -37.77 6.30
C ALA A 143 14.51 -36.36 6.23
N TYR A 144 13.20 -36.28 6.39
CA TYR A 144 12.49 -35.00 6.44
C TYR A 144 12.87 -34.19 7.69
N LEU A 145 12.89 -34.82 8.87
CA LEU A 145 13.31 -34.19 10.12
C LEU A 145 14.76 -33.65 10.05
N ASP A 146 15.68 -34.40 9.45
CA ASP A 146 17.09 -34.02 9.31
C ASP A 146 17.30 -32.84 8.34
N SER A 147 16.35 -32.60 7.44
CA SER A 147 16.37 -31.46 6.53
C SER A 147 15.90 -30.14 7.16
N ILE A 148 15.47 -30.16 8.43
CA ILE A 148 15.05 -28.97 9.16
C ILE A 148 16.26 -28.40 9.90
N SER A 149 16.62 -27.15 9.59
CA SER A 149 17.74 -26.46 10.25
C SER A 149 17.48 -26.33 11.75
N ARG A 150 18.56 -26.48 12.54
CA ARG A 150 18.57 -26.26 13.99
C ARG A 150 19.37 -25.02 14.38
N GLU A 151 19.68 -24.17 13.40
CA GLU A 151 20.33 -22.88 13.65
C GLU A 151 19.37 -21.98 14.45
N PRO A 152 19.87 -21.30 15.51
CA PRO A 152 19.05 -20.42 16.32
C PRO A 152 18.43 -19.28 15.52
N ILE A 153 17.10 -19.30 15.39
CA ILE A 153 16.30 -18.22 14.82
C ILE A 153 15.09 -17.94 15.74
N PRO A 154 14.43 -16.78 15.61
CA PRO A 154 13.24 -16.47 16.38
C PRO A 154 12.18 -17.57 16.27
N ALA A 155 11.57 -17.94 17.40
CA ALA A 155 10.67 -19.09 17.47
C ALA A 155 9.44 -18.94 16.56
N ILE A 156 8.93 -17.72 16.42
CA ILE A 156 7.81 -17.42 15.52
C ILE A 156 8.21 -17.65 14.06
N ASP A 157 9.34 -17.11 13.63
CA ASP A 157 9.83 -17.27 12.26
C ASP A 157 10.08 -18.76 11.93
N PHE A 158 10.62 -19.51 12.89
CA PHE A 158 10.79 -20.96 12.76
C PHE A 158 9.46 -21.68 12.56
N LEU A 159 8.46 -21.38 13.38
CA LEU A 159 7.14 -22.02 13.33
C LEU A 159 6.38 -21.66 12.05
N VAL A 160 6.42 -20.39 11.62
CA VAL A 160 5.85 -19.93 10.36
C VAL A 160 6.51 -20.67 9.19
N GLY A 161 7.85 -20.70 9.15
CA GLY A 161 8.59 -21.38 8.08
C GLY A 161 8.32 -22.89 8.03
N LEU A 162 8.29 -23.57 9.17
CA LEU A 162 8.00 -25.00 9.24
C LEU A 162 6.57 -25.33 8.78
N ASN A 163 5.59 -24.53 9.21
CA ASN A 163 4.19 -24.73 8.87
C ASN A 163 3.92 -24.50 7.37
N GLN A 164 4.47 -23.41 6.81
CA GLN A 164 4.39 -23.11 5.38
C GLN A 164 5.06 -24.18 4.53
N ARG A 165 6.24 -24.65 4.95
CA ARG A 165 6.94 -25.73 4.27
C ARG A 165 6.09 -27.00 4.22
N LEU A 166 5.47 -27.39 5.33
CA LEU A 166 4.64 -28.61 5.36
C LEU A 166 3.40 -28.49 4.44
N SER A 167 2.79 -27.30 4.40
CA SER A 167 1.66 -27.01 3.49
C SER A 167 2.07 -27.09 2.01
N GLN A 168 3.31 -26.72 1.68
CA GLN A 168 3.85 -26.84 0.32
C GLN A 168 4.25 -28.28 -0.05
N ASP A 169 4.77 -29.04 0.93
CA ASP A 169 5.30 -30.39 0.73
C ASP A 169 4.20 -31.48 0.75
N VAL A 170 3.02 -31.19 1.32
CA VAL A 170 1.90 -32.16 1.44
C VAL A 170 0.63 -31.62 0.79
N ALA A 171 0.24 -32.20 -0.35
CA ALA A 171 -0.98 -31.82 -1.05
C ALA A 171 -2.26 -32.22 -0.27
N TYR A 172 -3.20 -31.29 -0.12
CA TYR A 172 -4.47 -31.54 0.57
C TYR A 172 -5.41 -32.40 -0.29
N LEU A 173 -6.00 -33.43 0.32
CA LEU A 173 -7.06 -34.25 -0.27
C LEU A 173 -8.14 -34.62 0.74
N ILE A 174 -9.37 -34.74 0.25
CA ILE A 174 -10.52 -35.21 1.04
C ILE A 174 -10.54 -36.74 0.96
N ARG A 175 -10.60 -37.41 2.11
CA ARG A 175 -10.60 -38.88 2.14
C ARG A 175 -11.52 -39.43 3.23
N MET A 176 -12.24 -40.50 2.89
CA MET A 176 -13.28 -41.09 3.74
C MET A 176 -12.78 -42.26 4.59
N GLU A 177 -11.55 -42.76 4.36
CA GLU A 177 -11.05 -43.91 5.11
C GLU A 177 -10.90 -43.56 6.60
N PRO A 178 -11.19 -44.49 7.52
CA PRO A 178 -11.02 -44.24 8.95
C PRO A 178 -9.55 -44.12 9.34
N GLY A 179 -9.30 -43.38 10.44
CA GLY A 179 -7.98 -43.25 11.04
C GLY A 179 -7.08 -42.18 10.41
N VAL A 180 -5.92 -41.94 11.05
CA VAL A 180 -4.93 -40.93 10.65
C VAL A 180 -3.72 -41.63 10.04
N GLN A 181 -3.18 -41.08 8.95
CA GLN A 181 -1.96 -41.59 8.32
C GLN A 181 -0.77 -41.49 9.26
N THR A 182 0.19 -42.41 9.14
CA THR A 182 1.47 -42.27 9.83
C THR A 182 2.32 -41.18 9.16
N PRO A 183 3.24 -40.52 9.89
CA PRO A 183 4.17 -39.57 9.29
C PRO A 183 4.91 -40.11 8.06
N GLU A 184 5.32 -41.38 8.09
CA GLU A 184 5.95 -42.05 6.94
C GLU A 184 5.05 -42.06 5.71
N PHE A 185 3.78 -42.45 5.87
CA PHE A 185 2.84 -42.60 4.77
C PHE A 185 2.41 -41.25 4.20
N THR A 186 2.22 -40.23 5.04
CA THR A 186 1.94 -38.85 4.59
C THR A 186 3.10 -38.33 3.73
N LEU A 187 4.35 -38.55 4.16
CA LEU A 187 5.55 -38.13 3.41
C LEU A 187 5.85 -39.00 2.19
N GLU A 188 5.44 -40.27 2.19
CA GLU A 188 5.55 -41.16 1.04
C GLU A 188 4.61 -40.73 -0.08
N ASN A 189 3.35 -40.44 0.25
CA ASN A 189 2.34 -40.01 -0.71
C ASN A 189 2.43 -38.53 -1.09
N ALA A 190 3.16 -37.73 -0.30
CA ALA A 190 3.19 -36.27 -0.38
C ALA A 190 1.78 -35.66 -0.41
N SER A 191 0.81 -36.31 0.26
CA SER A 191 -0.58 -35.89 0.26
C SER A 191 -1.38 -36.50 1.42
N GLY A 192 -2.39 -35.78 1.89
CA GLY A 192 -3.20 -36.20 3.03
C GLY A 192 -4.38 -35.26 3.33
N SER A 193 -5.25 -35.69 4.24
CA SER A 193 -6.33 -34.87 4.80
C SER A 193 -5.83 -34.00 5.95
N CYS A 194 -6.64 -33.06 6.45
CA CYS A 194 -6.25 -32.14 7.54
C CYS A 194 -5.70 -32.85 8.78
N ARG A 195 -6.33 -33.97 9.17
CA ARG A 195 -5.85 -34.83 10.26
C ARG A 195 -4.47 -35.45 10.01
N ASP A 196 -4.11 -35.72 8.76
CA ASP A 196 -2.83 -36.35 8.43
C ASP A 196 -1.69 -35.33 8.49
N SER A 197 -1.90 -34.14 7.94
CA SER A 197 -0.93 -33.02 8.02
C SER A 197 -0.77 -32.51 9.45
N ALA A 198 -1.86 -32.38 10.21
CA ALA A 198 -1.82 -32.01 11.62
C ALA A 198 -1.00 -33.00 12.45
N TRP A 199 -1.19 -34.31 12.23
CA TRP A 199 -0.46 -35.33 12.97
C TRP A 199 1.03 -35.40 12.60
N LEU A 200 1.36 -35.22 11.32
CA LEU A 200 2.75 -35.08 10.88
C LEU A 200 3.42 -33.89 11.56
N LEU A 201 2.76 -32.73 11.63
CA LEU A 201 3.29 -31.55 12.31
C LEU A 201 3.48 -31.77 13.81
N VAL A 202 2.50 -32.39 14.49
CA VAL A 202 2.64 -32.76 15.92
C VAL A 202 3.89 -33.60 16.14
N GLN A 203 4.11 -34.64 15.32
CA GLN A 203 5.26 -35.52 15.48
C GLN A 203 6.59 -34.82 15.14
N LEU A 204 6.63 -33.94 14.14
CA LEU A 204 7.82 -33.12 13.85
C LEU A 204 8.21 -32.26 15.05
N LEU A 205 7.25 -31.52 15.61
CA LEU A 205 7.49 -30.64 16.76
C LEU A 205 7.95 -31.41 17.99
N ARG A 206 7.35 -32.58 18.27
CA ARG A 206 7.80 -33.47 19.35
C ARG A 206 9.23 -33.94 19.17
N HIS A 207 9.61 -34.32 17.95
CA HIS A 207 11.00 -34.71 17.64
C HIS A 207 11.98 -33.55 17.74
N LEU A 208 11.53 -32.32 17.47
CA LEU A 208 12.27 -31.07 17.68
C LEU A 208 12.32 -30.61 19.15
N GLY A 209 11.69 -31.35 20.07
CA GLY A 209 11.73 -31.09 21.52
C GLY A 209 10.62 -30.19 22.04
N MET A 210 9.63 -29.87 21.21
CA MET A 210 8.47 -29.04 21.59
C MET A 210 7.25 -29.91 21.88
N ALA A 211 6.53 -29.59 22.95
CA ALA A 211 5.28 -30.26 23.30
C ALA A 211 4.19 -29.85 22.31
N ALA A 212 3.56 -30.84 21.68
CA ALA A 212 2.54 -30.62 20.67
C ALA A 212 1.34 -31.56 20.83
N ARG A 213 0.14 -31.07 20.51
CA ARG A 213 -1.12 -31.80 20.63
C ARG A 213 -1.94 -31.73 19.34
N PHE A 214 -2.71 -32.78 19.11
CA PHE A 214 -3.66 -32.86 18.02
C PHE A 214 -4.97 -32.19 18.42
N VAL A 215 -5.50 -31.33 17.56
CA VAL A 215 -6.78 -30.66 17.78
C VAL A 215 -7.77 -31.10 16.73
N SER A 216 -8.97 -31.48 17.17
CA SER A 216 -10.15 -31.64 16.32
C SER A 216 -11.13 -30.52 16.64
N GLY A 217 -11.62 -29.84 15.61
CA GLY A 217 -12.58 -28.77 15.80
C GLY A 217 -13.38 -28.40 14.57
N TYR A 218 -14.05 -27.26 14.62
CA TYR A 218 -14.65 -26.65 13.43
C TYR A 218 -13.67 -25.67 12.81
N LEU A 219 -13.63 -25.66 11.48
CA LEU A 219 -13.08 -24.55 10.71
C LEU A 219 -14.26 -23.81 10.07
N ILE A 220 -14.35 -22.51 10.33
CA ILE A 220 -15.26 -21.60 9.65
C ILE A 220 -14.42 -20.64 8.83
N GLN A 221 -14.65 -20.60 7.53
CA GLN A 221 -14.03 -19.61 6.65
C GLN A 221 -15.12 -18.80 5.97
N LEU A 222 -15.08 -17.51 6.23
CA LEU A 222 -16.00 -16.55 5.61
C LEU A 222 -15.37 -16.02 4.32
N LYS A 223 -16.21 -15.79 3.31
CA LYS A 223 -15.81 -15.06 2.11
C LYS A 223 -15.32 -13.66 2.52
N ALA A 224 -14.11 -13.32 2.11
CA ALA A 224 -13.57 -11.97 2.31
C ALA A 224 -14.44 -10.93 1.58
N ASP A 225 -14.57 -9.73 2.15
CA ASP A 225 -15.35 -8.65 1.50
C ASP A 225 -14.64 -8.08 0.28
N VAL A 226 -13.31 -8.08 0.33
CA VAL A 226 -12.42 -7.53 -0.69
C VAL A 226 -11.48 -8.64 -1.10
N GLU A 227 -11.38 -8.87 -2.40
CA GLU A 227 -10.45 -9.85 -2.96
C GLU A 227 -9.00 -9.42 -2.70
N ALA A 228 -8.16 -10.40 -2.35
CA ALA A 228 -6.74 -10.17 -2.17
C ALA A 228 -6.11 -9.73 -3.50
N LEU A 229 -5.16 -8.80 -3.43
CA LEU A 229 -4.38 -8.39 -4.61
C LEU A 229 -3.48 -9.53 -5.10
N ASP A 230 -2.96 -10.31 -4.16
CA ASP A 230 -2.04 -11.42 -4.42
C ASP A 230 -2.34 -12.58 -3.45
N GLY A 231 -2.08 -13.79 -3.93
CA GLY A 231 -2.42 -15.02 -3.22
C GLY A 231 -3.90 -15.42 -3.36
N PRO A 232 -4.30 -16.55 -2.78
CA PRO A 232 -5.69 -16.97 -2.79
C PRO A 232 -6.52 -16.06 -1.87
N SER A 233 -7.65 -15.54 -2.37
CA SER A 233 -8.62 -14.73 -1.60
C SER A 233 -9.40 -15.52 -0.54
N GLY A 234 -8.92 -16.72 -0.19
CA GLY A 234 -9.66 -17.69 0.61
C GLY A 234 -10.75 -18.37 -0.20
N THR A 235 -11.92 -18.51 0.40
CA THR A 235 -13.09 -19.17 -0.18
C THR A 235 -14.03 -18.19 -0.88
N ASP A 236 -14.64 -18.62 -1.99
CA ASP A 236 -15.64 -17.83 -2.72
C ASP A 236 -17.01 -17.78 -2.03
N VAL A 237 -17.23 -18.67 -1.06
CA VAL A 237 -18.46 -18.83 -0.29
C VAL A 237 -18.15 -18.99 1.19
N ASP A 238 -19.08 -18.61 2.06
CA ASP A 238 -18.96 -18.98 3.46
C ASP A 238 -19.08 -20.50 3.57
N PHE A 239 -18.11 -21.14 4.23
CA PHE A 239 -18.17 -22.58 4.46
C PHE A 239 -17.67 -22.95 5.83
N THR A 240 -18.06 -24.15 6.25
CA THR A 240 -17.59 -24.74 7.48
C THR A 240 -17.44 -26.25 7.30
N ASP A 241 -16.45 -26.82 7.98
CA ASP A 241 -16.22 -28.26 8.03
C ASP A 241 -15.62 -28.66 9.38
N LEU A 242 -15.65 -29.95 9.68
CA LEU A 242 -14.80 -30.54 10.71
C LEU A 242 -13.34 -30.49 10.22
N HIS A 243 -12.48 -29.97 11.08
CA HIS A 243 -11.09 -29.75 10.75
C HIS A 243 -10.16 -30.25 11.86
N ALA A 244 -8.90 -30.42 11.51
CA ALA A 244 -7.86 -30.79 12.45
C ALA A 244 -6.59 -29.98 12.21
N TRP A 245 -5.94 -29.59 13.31
CA TRP A 245 -4.71 -28.82 13.30
C TRP A 245 -3.80 -29.22 14.47
N CYS A 246 -2.58 -28.66 14.49
CA CYS A 246 -1.62 -28.88 15.56
C CYS A 246 -1.65 -27.70 16.52
N GLU A 247 -1.52 -27.95 17.82
CA GLU A 247 -1.17 -26.91 18.79
C GLU A 247 0.18 -27.21 19.42
N VAL A 248 1.04 -26.20 19.50
CA VAL A 248 2.35 -26.28 20.17
C VAL A 248 2.32 -25.46 21.46
N TYR A 249 2.91 -25.98 22.53
CA TYR A 249 3.03 -25.25 23.78
C TYR A 249 4.33 -24.43 23.80
N LEU A 250 4.20 -23.12 23.89
CA LEU A 250 5.30 -22.18 23.99
C LEU A 250 5.32 -21.52 25.37
N PRO A 251 6.44 -21.57 26.12
CA PRO A 251 6.55 -20.89 27.40
C PRO A 251 6.24 -19.39 27.28
N GLY A 252 5.34 -18.89 28.12
CA GLY A 252 4.82 -17.51 28.09
C GLY A 252 3.54 -17.35 27.25
N ALA A 253 3.44 -18.02 26.10
CA ALA A 253 2.28 -17.90 25.20
C ALA A 253 1.19 -18.97 25.44
N GLY A 254 1.57 -20.12 26.00
CA GLY A 254 0.69 -21.28 26.15
C GLY A 254 0.52 -22.07 24.85
N TRP A 255 -0.65 -22.65 24.63
CA TRP A 255 -0.96 -23.42 23.43
C TRP A 255 -1.27 -22.50 22.24
N VAL A 256 -0.50 -22.64 21.17
CA VAL A 256 -0.62 -21.86 19.93
C VAL A 256 -0.93 -22.79 18.76
N GLY A 257 -1.98 -22.47 17.99
CA GLY A 257 -2.46 -23.31 16.90
C GLY A 257 -1.76 -23.04 15.57
N LEU A 258 -1.40 -24.11 14.87
CA LEU A 258 -0.81 -24.13 13.53
C LEU A 258 -1.61 -25.05 12.62
N ASP A 259 -2.10 -24.50 11.52
CA ASP A 259 -2.82 -25.24 10.49
C ASP A 259 -1.87 -25.58 9.33
N ALA A 260 -1.42 -26.83 9.31
CA ALA A 260 -0.52 -27.35 8.30
C ALA A 260 -1.15 -27.47 6.90
N THR A 261 -2.48 -27.38 6.78
CA THR A 261 -3.12 -27.41 5.45
C THR A 261 -3.06 -26.06 4.76
N SER A 262 -3.19 -24.97 5.52
CA SER A 262 -3.13 -23.60 4.99
C SER A 262 -1.74 -22.98 5.09
N GLY A 263 -0.86 -23.54 5.93
CA GLY A 263 0.44 -22.94 6.25
C GLY A 263 0.33 -21.72 7.17
N LEU A 264 -0.85 -21.48 7.76
CA LEU A 264 -1.15 -20.33 8.61
C LEU A 264 -1.32 -20.72 10.08
N PHE A 265 -1.22 -19.74 10.97
CA PHE A 265 -1.61 -19.92 12.38
C PHE A 265 -3.13 -20.00 12.48
N ALA A 266 -3.62 -20.73 13.48
CA ALA A 266 -5.05 -20.86 13.74
C ALA A 266 -5.65 -19.50 14.13
N GLY A 267 -6.68 -19.07 13.41
CA GLY A 267 -7.37 -17.79 13.61
C GLY A 267 -8.73 -17.95 14.29
N GLU A 268 -9.58 -16.94 14.16
CA GLU A 268 -10.95 -16.92 14.72
C GLU A 268 -11.88 -17.97 14.11
N GLY A 269 -11.56 -18.45 12.90
CA GLY A 269 -12.24 -19.56 12.24
C GLY A 269 -12.02 -20.92 12.87
N HIS A 270 -10.94 -21.10 13.65
CA HIS A 270 -10.56 -22.37 14.25
C HIS A 270 -11.16 -22.52 15.64
N ILE A 271 -12.30 -23.22 15.73
CA ILE A 271 -13.01 -23.46 16.99
C ILE A 271 -12.62 -24.85 17.53
N PRO A 272 -11.70 -24.95 18.51
CA PRO A 272 -11.31 -26.25 19.06
C PRO A 272 -12.49 -26.92 19.76
N LEU A 273 -12.68 -28.22 19.52
CA LEU A 273 -13.68 -29.04 20.21
C LEU A 273 -12.99 -30.03 21.18
N ALA A 274 -11.96 -30.73 20.70
CA ALA A 274 -11.14 -31.63 21.51
C ALA A 274 -9.66 -31.52 21.16
N CYS A 275 -8.82 -31.33 22.17
CA CYS A 275 -7.36 -31.27 22.05
C CYS A 275 -6.74 -32.43 22.84
N SER A 276 -5.93 -33.26 22.19
CA SER A 276 -5.38 -34.47 22.81
C SER A 276 -3.96 -34.78 22.35
N PRO A 277 -3.13 -35.46 23.17
CA PRO A 277 -1.85 -35.99 22.70
C PRO A 277 -2.01 -36.99 21.55
N GLU A 278 -3.12 -37.72 21.49
CA GLU A 278 -3.35 -38.79 20.51
C GLU A 278 -4.61 -38.50 19.66
N PRO A 279 -4.57 -38.66 18.33
CA PRO A 279 -5.71 -38.36 17.47
C PRO A 279 -6.95 -39.20 17.78
N SER A 280 -6.77 -40.45 18.21
CA SER A 280 -7.87 -41.36 18.57
C SER A 280 -8.71 -40.85 19.74
N SER A 281 -8.09 -40.11 20.67
CA SER A 281 -8.75 -39.50 21.81
C SER A 281 -9.46 -38.18 21.48
N ALA A 282 -9.18 -37.61 20.30
CA ALA A 282 -9.82 -36.41 19.79
C ALA A 282 -10.92 -36.71 18.74
N ALA A 283 -11.27 -37.98 18.53
CA ALA A 283 -12.33 -38.36 17.58
C ALA A 283 -13.66 -37.65 17.93
N PRO A 284 -14.32 -36.97 16.95
CA PRO A 284 -15.55 -36.21 17.20
C PRO A 284 -16.68 -37.06 17.77
N ILE A 285 -16.83 -38.28 17.24
CA ILE A 285 -17.76 -39.30 17.71
C ILE A 285 -17.02 -40.63 17.80
N SER A 286 -17.15 -41.33 18.92
CA SER A 286 -16.54 -42.64 19.14
C SER A 286 -17.43 -43.52 20.00
N GLY A 287 -17.56 -44.80 19.68
CA GLY A 287 -18.34 -45.74 20.49
C GLY A 287 -18.38 -47.13 19.89
N LEU A 288 -19.19 -48.00 20.49
CA LEU A 288 -19.35 -49.39 20.06
C LEU A 288 -20.71 -49.58 19.38
N VAL A 289 -20.74 -50.32 18.28
CA VAL A 289 -21.97 -50.69 17.57
C VAL A 289 -21.95 -52.20 17.30
N GLU A 290 -23.10 -52.86 17.42
CA GLU A 290 -23.27 -54.25 16.96
C GLU A 290 -22.86 -54.35 15.47
N PRO A 291 -22.13 -55.40 15.03
CA PRO A 291 -21.76 -55.54 13.63
C PRO A 291 -22.96 -55.43 12.68
N CYS A 292 -22.92 -54.45 11.78
CA CYS A 292 -23.98 -54.12 10.84
C CYS A 292 -23.43 -53.36 9.62
N GLU A 293 -24.24 -53.24 8.58
CA GLU A 293 -23.95 -52.30 7.50
C GLU A 293 -24.41 -50.91 7.92
N THR A 294 -23.61 -49.88 7.62
CA THR A 294 -23.89 -48.50 8.02
C THR A 294 -23.79 -47.58 6.83
N GLU A 295 -24.87 -46.86 6.55
CA GLU A 295 -24.85 -45.69 5.69
C GLU A 295 -24.51 -44.46 6.55
N PHE A 296 -23.45 -43.74 6.15
CA PHE A 296 -22.97 -42.56 6.85
C PHE A 296 -23.24 -41.31 6.01
N SER A 297 -23.86 -40.30 6.61
CA SER A 297 -24.03 -38.98 6.02
C SER A 297 -23.65 -37.89 7.02
N HIS A 298 -23.14 -36.80 6.48
CA HIS A 298 -22.70 -35.64 7.23
C HIS A 298 -23.08 -34.38 6.47
N GLU A 299 -23.65 -33.41 7.18
CA GLU A 299 -24.12 -32.14 6.63
C GLU A 299 -23.64 -31.01 7.53
N MET A 300 -23.07 -29.98 6.93
CA MET A 300 -22.69 -28.76 7.62
C MET A 300 -23.05 -27.53 6.82
N SER A 301 -23.51 -26.48 7.50
CA SER A 301 -23.76 -25.17 6.91
C SER A 301 -23.41 -24.05 7.88
N VAL A 302 -23.10 -22.88 7.33
CA VAL A 302 -22.86 -21.66 8.08
C VAL A 302 -23.63 -20.51 7.45
N GLU A 303 -24.24 -19.67 8.28
CA GLU A 303 -24.99 -18.49 7.87
C GLU A 303 -24.55 -17.27 8.69
N ARG A 304 -24.37 -16.12 8.04
CA ARG A 304 -24.15 -14.84 8.72
C ARG A 304 -25.49 -14.30 9.21
N ILE A 305 -25.73 -14.36 10.51
CA ILE A 305 -27.00 -13.92 11.13
C ILE A 305 -26.97 -12.46 11.58
N TRP A 306 -25.78 -11.87 11.73
CA TRP A 306 -25.61 -10.46 12.04
C TRP A 306 -24.24 -9.97 11.57
N GLU A 307 -24.22 -8.80 10.93
CA GLU A 307 -22.99 -8.13 10.50
C GLU A 307 -23.00 -6.67 10.97
N ALA A 308 -21.99 -6.28 11.73
CA ALA A 308 -21.72 -4.86 11.97
C ALA A 308 -21.15 -4.19 10.68
N PRO A 309 -21.53 -2.94 10.40
CA PRO A 309 -20.84 -2.11 9.41
C PRO A 309 -19.34 -2.05 9.69
N ARG A 310 -18.52 -2.19 8.65
CA ARG A 310 -17.06 -2.24 8.74
C ARG A 310 -16.42 -1.54 7.55
N VAL A 311 -15.14 -1.18 7.65
CA VAL A 311 -14.46 -0.39 6.60
C VAL A 311 -14.47 -1.10 5.24
N THR A 312 -14.33 -2.43 5.24
CA THR A 312 -14.37 -3.26 4.02
C THR A 312 -15.78 -3.46 3.45
N LYS A 313 -16.84 -3.20 4.24
CA LYS A 313 -18.25 -3.33 3.84
C LYS A 313 -19.13 -2.41 4.71
N PRO A 314 -19.10 -1.09 4.47
CA PRO A 314 -19.73 -0.12 5.37
C PRO A 314 -21.24 -0.01 5.19
N TYR A 315 -21.74 -0.37 4.01
CA TYR A 315 -23.14 -0.24 3.63
C TYR A 315 -23.65 -1.54 3.01
N THR A 316 -24.94 -1.83 3.19
CA THR A 316 -25.66 -2.81 2.37
C THR A 316 -25.93 -2.22 0.98
N GLU A 317 -26.23 -3.08 0.01
CA GLU A 317 -26.58 -2.64 -1.35
C GLU A 317 -27.77 -1.66 -1.35
N ALA A 318 -28.81 -1.95 -0.55
CA ALA A 318 -29.96 -1.06 -0.42
C ALA A 318 -29.57 0.31 0.19
N GLN A 319 -28.73 0.32 1.23
CA GLN A 319 -28.22 1.56 1.82
C GLN A 319 -27.39 2.38 0.83
N TRP A 320 -26.56 1.72 0.01
CA TRP A 320 -25.77 2.40 -1.01
C TRP A 320 -26.64 3.01 -2.11
N GLN A 321 -27.68 2.31 -2.55
CA GLN A 321 -28.66 2.83 -3.51
C GLN A 321 -29.40 4.05 -2.96
N ASP A 322 -29.79 4.03 -1.68
CA ASP A 322 -30.42 5.17 -1.01
C ASP A 322 -29.46 6.38 -0.95
N ILE A 323 -28.18 6.15 -0.64
CA ILE A 323 -27.14 7.20 -0.63
C ILE A 323 -26.98 7.81 -2.03
N GLN A 324 -26.88 6.98 -3.07
CA GLN A 324 -26.79 7.46 -4.45
C GLN A 324 -28.01 8.27 -4.88
N ALA A 325 -29.22 7.83 -4.51
CA ALA A 325 -30.45 8.54 -4.82
C ALA A 325 -30.49 9.91 -4.12
N LEU A 326 -30.09 9.97 -2.85
CA LEU A 326 -30.02 11.21 -2.09
C LEU A 326 -28.98 12.18 -2.68
N GLY A 327 -27.80 11.69 -3.07
CA GLY A 327 -26.77 12.50 -3.71
C GLY A 327 -27.27 13.21 -4.98
N ARG A 328 -27.93 12.47 -5.87
CA ARG A 328 -28.53 13.05 -7.10
C ARG A 328 -29.67 14.01 -6.80
N GLN A 329 -30.43 13.76 -5.74
CA GLN A 329 -31.47 14.70 -5.30
C GLN A 329 -30.85 16.02 -4.81
N ILE A 330 -29.77 15.96 -4.03
CA ILE A 330 -29.04 17.15 -3.56
C ILE A 330 -28.51 17.94 -4.75
N ASP A 331 -27.91 17.30 -5.76
CA ASP A 331 -27.48 17.98 -6.98
C ASP A 331 -28.63 18.71 -7.68
N ALA A 332 -29.81 18.07 -7.79
CA ALA A 332 -30.98 18.69 -8.39
C ALA A 332 -31.49 19.91 -7.57
N ASP A 333 -31.39 19.84 -6.24
CA ASP A 333 -31.73 20.95 -5.36
C ASP A 333 -30.72 22.11 -5.51
N LEU A 334 -29.41 21.81 -5.52
CA LEU A 334 -28.36 22.80 -5.73
C LEU A 334 -28.51 23.52 -7.08
N LEU A 335 -28.79 22.78 -8.15
CA LEU A 335 -29.03 23.35 -9.48
C LEU A 335 -30.29 24.23 -9.52
N ARG A 336 -31.38 23.79 -8.87
CA ARG A 336 -32.63 24.56 -8.82
C ARG A 336 -32.44 25.90 -8.11
N ASP A 337 -31.64 25.90 -7.05
CA ASP A 337 -31.45 27.05 -6.16
C ASP A 337 -30.20 27.90 -6.54
N ASP A 338 -29.59 27.64 -7.70
CA ASP A 338 -28.37 28.29 -8.25
C ASP A 338 -27.18 28.29 -7.27
N VAL A 339 -27.00 27.18 -6.55
CA VAL A 339 -25.88 26.97 -5.62
C VAL A 339 -24.74 26.27 -6.35
N ARG A 340 -23.70 27.02 -6.69
CA ARG A 340 -22.56 26.57 -7.51
C ARG A 340 -21.41 26.03 -6.66
N LEU A 341 -21.66 24.91 -5.98
CA LEU A 341 -20.66 24.23 -5.18
C LEU A 341 -19.92 23.15 -5.97
N THR A 342 -18.66 22.98 -5.62
CA THR A 342 -17.79 21.89 -6.03
C THR A 342 -17.28 21.17 -4.79
N MET A 343 -16.97 19.88 -4.95
CA MET A 343 -16.51 19.02 -3.88
C MET A 343 -15.13 18.48 -4.22
N GLY A 344 -14.20 18.50 -3.27
CA GLY A 344 -12.87 17.94 -3.43
C GLY A 344 -12.41 17.21 -2.17
N GLY A 345 -11.20 16.69 -2.22
CA GLY A 345 -10.54 16.06 -1.09
C GLY A 345 -9.06 15.87 -1.36
N GLU A 346 -8.34 15.51 -0.29
CA GLU A 346 -6.92 15.21 -0.35
C GLU A 346 -6.66 13.80 0.23
N PRO A 347 -7.18 12.71 -0.38
CA PRO A 347 -7.05 11.38 0.21
C PRO A 347 -5.60 10.99 0.46
N THR A 348 -5.35 10.36 1.61
CA THR A 348 -4.00 9.98 2.04
C THR A 348 -3.84 8.47 2.14
N PHE A 349 -2.72 7.97 1.63
CA PHE A 349 -2.46 6.55 1.49
C PHE A 349 -1.13 6.12 2.12
N VAL A 350 -1.06 4.85 2.53
CA VAL A 350 0.17 4.16 2.94
C VAL A 350 0.32 2.82 2.25
N SER A 351 1.53 2.27 2.24
CA SER A 351 1.81 0.94 1.70
C SER A 351 0.99 -0.14 2.40
N ILE A 352 0.44 -1.08 1.63
CA ILE A 352 -0.17 -2.31 2.12
C ILE A 352 0.92 -3.26 2.66
N ASP A 353 2.11 -3.26 2.05
CA ASP A 353 3.20 -4.22 2.31
C ASP A 353 4.03 -3.92 3.54
N ASP A 354 4.21 -2.64 3.85
CA ASP A 354 5.11 -2.17 4.88
C ASP A 354 4.46 -1.01 5.63
N ARG A 355 3.43 -1.34 6.42
CA ARG A 355 2.67 -0.32 7.16
C ARG A 355 3.49 0.29 8.30
N ASP A 356 4.48 -0.43 8.81
CA ASP A 356 5.31 -0.05 9.96
C ASP A 356 6.60 0.67 9.56
N GLY A 357 6.96 0.66 8.28
CA GLY A 357 8.11 1.37 7.74
C GLY A 357 8.12 2.86 8.09
N ALA A 358 9.33 3.42 8.27
CA ALA A 358 9.49 4.82 8.67
C ALA A 358 8.82 5.80 7.68
N GLU A 359 8.87 5.51 6.37
CA GLU A 359 8.22 6.29 5.30
C GLU A 359 6.70 6.43 5.48
N TRP A 360 6.08 5.50 6.20
CA TRP A 360 4.63 5.37 6.39
C TRP A 360 4.18 5.77 7.79
N ASN A 361 5.13 6.15 8.66
CA ASN A 361 4.84 6.58 10.03
C ASN A 361 5.39 7.96 10.38
N THR A 362 6.62 8.28 9.96
CA THR A 362 7.33 9.49 10.41
C THR A 362 8.05 10.22 9.29
N ALA A 363 8.69 9.52 8.36
CA ALA A 363 9.47 10.13 7.29
C ALA A 363 8.55 10.66 6.17
N ALA A 364 8.92 11.84 5.66
CA ALA A 364 8.22 12.45 4.52
C ALA A 364 8.58 11.75 3.21
N LEU A 365 9.86 11.44 3.02
CA LEU A 365 10.39 10.84 1.79
C LEU A 365 10.84 9.41 2.03
N GLY A 366 10.87 8.65 0.95
CA GLY A 366 11.64 7.43 0.85
C GLY A 366 11.44 6.72 -0.49
N PRO A 367 12.30 5.74 -0.81
CA PRO A 367 12.35 5.10 -2.13
C PRO A 367 11.01 4.50 -2.54
N ARG A 368 10.37 3.73 -1.66
CA ARG A 368 9.13 3.03 -2.03
C ARG A 368 7.98 4.01 -2.22
N LYS A 369 7.95 5.09 -1.44
CA LYS A 369 6.95 6.14 -1.60
C LYS A 369 6.96 6.77 -2.99
N ARG A 370 8.15 7.06 -3.55
CA ARG A 370 8.30 7.64 -4.89
C ARG A 370 7.81 6.67 -5.97
N GLU A 371 8.19 5.40 -5.88
CA GLU A 371 7.78 4.36 -6.83
C GLU A 371 6.27 4.16 -6.87
N LEU A 372 5.65 3.95 -5.70
CA LEU A 372 4.19 3.74 -5.61
C LEU A 372 3.42 4.99 -6.06
N SER A 373 3.93 6.19 -5.76
CA SER A 373 3.32 7.43 -6.24
C SER A 373 3.41 7.61 -7.75
N ALA A 374 4.55 7.21 -8.35
CA ALA A 374 4.71 7.25 -9.81
C ALA A 374 3.77 6.27 -10.52
N GLU A 375 3.59 5.06 -9.98
CA GLU A 375 2.64 4.09 -10.53
C GLU A 375 1.19 4.60 -10.44
N LEU A 376 0.78 5.08 -9.25
CA LEU A 376 -0.56 5.65 -9.06
C LEU A 376 -0.78 6.85 -9.98
N PHE A 377 0.24 7.71 -10.13
CA PHE A 377 0.21 8.85 -11.03
C PHE A 377 -0.06 8.45 -12.48
N GLN A 378 0.62 7.41 -12.99
CA GLN A 378 0.40 6.95 -14.37
C GLN A 378 -0.99 6.36 -14.56
N ARG A 379 -1.52 5.62 -13.58
CA ARG A 379 -2.90 5.08 -13.62
C ARG A 379 -3.93 6.22 -13.65
N MET A 380 -3.78 7.21 -12.78
CA MET A 380 -4.65 8.39 -12.74
C MET A 380 -4.56 9.21 -14.03
N ARG A 381 -3.35 9.44 -14.54
CA ARG A 381 -3.13 10.15 -15.79
C ARG A 381 -3.78 9.44 -16.96
N GLY A 382 -3.62 8.12 -17.07
CA GLY A 382 -4.20 7.32 -18.15
C GLY A 382 -5.72 7.47 -18.26
N HIS A 383 -6.39 7.70 -17.12
CA HIS A 383 -7.84 7.86 -17.05
C HIS A 383 -8.29 9.31 -17.21
N TYR A 384 -7.75 10.26 -16.43
CA TYR A 384 -8.24 11.64 -16.41
C TYR A 384 -7.58 12.55 -17.46
N ALA A 385 -6.33 12.28 -17.82
CA ALA A 385 -5.51 13.22 -18.58
C ALA A 385 -4.53 12.51 -19.55
N PRO A 386 -5.01 11.61 -20.44
CA PRO A 386 -4.13 10.87 -21.34
C PRO A 386 -3.36 11.76 -22.33
N LEU A 387 -3.87 12.97 -22.60
CA LEU A 387 -3.25 14.01 -23.43
C LEU A 387 -2.85 15.25 -22.61
N GLY A 388 -2.77 15.09 -21.28
CA GLY A 388 -2.30 16.10 -20.36
C GLY A 388 -0.77 16.16 -20.32
N ILE A 389 -0.25 17.28 -19.81
CA ILE A 389 1.17 17.45 -19.58
C ILE A 389 1.56 16.92 -18.20
N VAL A 390 2.71 16.27 -18.13
CA VAL A 390 3.31 15.79 -16.88
C VAL A 390 4.35 16.80 -16.42
N HIS A 391 4.29 17.20 -15.15
CA HIS A 391 5.23 18.14 -14.55
C HIS A 391 5.74 17.59 -13.21
N PHE A 392 7.05 17.42 -13.11
CA PHE A 392 7.77 16.95 -11.94
C PHE A 392 8.25 18.16 -11.14
N GLY A 393 7.41 18.61 -10.21
CA GLY A 393 7.62 19.85 -9.46
C GLY A 393 8.28 19.66 -8.09
N GLN A 394 8.48 20.79 -7.41
CA GLN A 394 8.79 20.84 -5.98
C GLN A 394 7.50 20.93 -5.18
N GLY A 395 7.33 20.03 -4.22
CA GLY A 395 6.25 20.03 -3.25
C GLY A 395 6.54 20.92 -2.04
N LYS A 396 5.83 20.68 -0.93
CA LYS A 396 5.98 21.43 0.32
C LYS A 396 7.43 21.36 0.83
N TRP A 397 7.96 22.48 1.33
CA TRP A 397 9.29 22.58 1.94
C TRP A 397 9.16 23.09 3.37
N TYR A 398 9.50 22.25 4.35
CA TYR A 398 9.36 22.60 5.76
C TYR A 398 10.69 23.05 6.40
N PRO A 399 10.64 23.92 7.42
CA PRO A 399 11.84 24.33 8.14
C PRO A 399 12.65 23.13 8.66
N GLY A 400 13.95 23.11 8.35
CA GLY A 400 14.87 22.03 8.74
C GLY A 400 15.12 20.98 7.65
N GLU A 401 14.31 20.95 6.58
CA GLU A 401 14.61 20.13 5.39
C GLU A 401 15.61 20.86 4.49
N GLN A 402 16.60 20.15 3.94
CA GLN A 402 17.60 20.75 3.03
C GLN A 402 17.06 21.00 1.63
N LEU A 403 16.15 20.14 1.17
CA LEU A 403 15.57 20.18 -0.16
C LEU A 403 14.05 20.15 -0.04
N PRO A 404 13.34 20.83 -0.96
CA PRO A 404 11.91 20.67 -1.09
C PRO A 404 11.59 19.22 -1.49
N ARG A 405 10.41 18.76 -1.09
CA ARG A 405 9.90 17.45 -1.49
C ARG A 405 9.57 17.42 -2.98
N TRP A 406 9.38 16.24 -3.56
CA TRP A 406 8.93 16.12 -4.95
C TRP A 406 7.40 16.29 -5.05
N SER A 407 6.91 16.69 -6.23
CA SER A 407 5.48 16.73 -6.57
C SER A 407 5.26 16.15 -7.96
N LEU A 408 4.30 15.22 -8.09
CA LEU A 408 3.90 14.65 -9.38
C LEU A 408 2.60 15.31 -9.83
N ASN A 409 2.68 16.17 -10.85
CA ASN A 409 1.55 16.97 -11.29
C ASN A 409 1.13 16.60 -12.71
N CYS A 410 -0.18 16.54 -12.95
CA CYS A 410 -0.72 16.42 -14.29
C CYS A 410 -1.70 17.56 -14.57
N PHE A 411 -1.56 18.22 -15.71
CA PHE A 411 -2.43 19.33 -16.13
C PHE A 411 -3.07 19.01 -17.49
N TRP A 412 -4.36 19.29 -17.63
CA TRP A 412 -5.09 19.12 -18.89
C TRP A 412 -6.13 20.21 -19.10
N ARG A 413 -6.52 20.43 -20.36
CA ARG A 413 -7.51 21.44 -20.72
C ARG A 413 -8.93 20.90 -20.51
N LYS A 414 -9.81 21.76 -19.98
CA LYS A 414 -11.24 21.44 -19.80
C LYS A 414 -12.00 21.31 -21.13
N ASP A 415 -11.47 21.88 -22.21
CA ASP A 415 -12.06 21.77 -23.56
C ASP A 415 -11.71 20.45 -24.28
N GLY A 416 -10.96 19.55 -23.64
CA GLY A 416 -10.59 18.25 -24.19
C GLY A 416 -9.49 18.30 -25.25
N GLN A 417 -8.96 19.47 -25.61
CA GLN A 417 -7.83 19.58 -26.52
C GLN A 417 -6.54 19.10 -25.84
N PRO A 418 -5.62 18.47 -26.60
CA PRO A 418 -4.35 18.01 -26.04
C PRO A 418 -3.49 19.18 -25.58
N VAL A 419 -2.86 19.02 -24.40
CA VAL A 419 -1.70 19.84 -24.01
C VAL A 419 -0.41 19.18 -24.50
N TRP A 420 -0.37 17.85 -24.47
CA TRP A 420 0.72 17.02 -24.96
C TRP A 420 0.13 15.88 -25.81
N ARG A 421 0.58 15.75 -27.06
CA ARG A 421 0.02 14.81 -28.05
C ARG A 421 0.72 13.45 -28.04
N ASN A 422 2.04 13.42 -27.88
CA ASN A 422 2.84 12.21 -28.05
C ASN A 422 3.42 11.70 -26.72
N ASN A 423 2.71 10.75 -26.10
CA ASN A 423 3.09 10.19 -24.81
C ASN A 423 4.46 9.48 -24.80
N ALA A 424 4.98 9.04 -25.95
CA ALA A 424 6.30 8.43 -26.03
C ALA A 424 7.46 9.43 -25.78
N LEU A 425 7.17 10.73 -25.85
CA LEU A 425 8.12 11.81 -25.58
C LEU A 425 8.16 12.25 -24.11
N ILE A 426 7.34 11.65 -23.25
CA ILE A 426 7.44 11.85 -21.79
C ILE A 426 8.36 10.75 -21.27
N ALA A 427 9.50 11.15 -20.72
CA ALA A 427 10.51 10.19 -20.29
C ALA A 427 10.06 9.42 -19.03
N ASP A 428 10.53 8.19 -18.90
CA ASP A 428 10.42 7.38 -17.69
C ASP A 428 11.63 7.66 -16.79
N GLU A 429 11.39 7.99 -15.51
CA GLU A 429 12.46 8.25 -14.54
C GLU A 429 13.32 7.01 -14.24
N THR A 430 12.90 5.81 -14.61
CA THR A 430 13.64 4.57 -14.40
C THR A 430 14.55 4.18 -15.56
N ARG A 431 14.48 4.90 -16.69
CA ARG A 431 15.20 4.56 -17.93
C ARG A 431 16.26 5.58 -18.29
N ASP A 432 17.40 5.10 -18.76
CA ASP A 432 18.45 5.90 -19.41
C ASP A 432 18.15 6.07 -20.91
N TYR A 433 18.07 7.31 -21.37
CA TYR A 433 17.83 7.68 -22.77
C TYR A 433 19.08 8.21 -23.48
N GLY A 434 20.24 8.20 -22.81
CA GLY A 434 21.51 8.68 -23.33
C GLY A 434 21.61 10.20 -23.44
N ALA A 435 20.78 10.96 -22.72
CA ALA A 435 20.83 12.41 -22.75
C ALA A 435 22.16 12.94 -22.21
N THR A 436 22.75 13.89 -22.95
CA THR A 436 24.01 14.54 -22.58
C THR A 436 23.82 16.05 -22.53
N GLY A 437 24.79 16.75 -21.94
CA GLY A 437 24.78 18.21 -21.96
C GLY A 437 24.86 18.80 -23.39
N GLU A 438 25.49 18.11 -24.34
CA GLU A 438 25.51 18.52 -25.75
C GLU A 438 24.12 18.42 -26.38
N LEU A 439 23.38 17.33 -26.07
CA LEU A 439 21.99 17.17 -26.47
C LEU A 439 21.12 18.28 -25.87
N ALA A 440 21.33 18.61 -24.58
CA ALA A 440 20.62 19.72 -23.93
C ALA A 440 20.83 21.06 -24.67
N GLY A 441 22.05 21.33 -25.16
CA GLY A 441 22.35 22.55 -25.91
C GLY A 441 21.70 22.57 -27.28
N ARG A 442 21.77 21.45 -28.00
CA ARG A 442 21.05 21.27 -29.28
C ARG A 442 19.54 21.40 -29.12
N PHE A 443 18.99 20.87 -28.03
CA PHE A 443 17.56 20.96 -27.73
C PHE A 443 17.15 22.42 -27.55
N LEU A 444 17.84 23.18 -26.69
CA LEU A 444 17.52 24.60 -26.47
C LEU A 444 17.76 25.47 -27.72
N ALA A 445 18.77 25.15 -28.53
CA ALA A 445 18.99 25.83 -29.80
C ALA A 445 17.81 25.62 -30.78
N SER A 446 17.32 24.38 -30.89
CA SER A 446 16.12 24.06 -31.69
C SER A 446 14.86 24.74 -31.16
N VAL A 447 14.68 24.79 -29.84
CA VAL A 447 13.59 25.58 -29.22
C VAL A 447 13.70 27.06 -29.61
N ALA A 448 14.89 27.65 -29.48
CA ALA A 448 15.11 29.05 -29.85
C ALA A 448 14.78 29.33 -31.34
N GLU A 449 15.23 28.47 -32.25
CA GLU A 449 14.95 28.59 -33.69
C GLU A 449 13.45 28.52 -34.00
N ARG A 450 12.73 27.61 -33.34
CA ARG A 450 11.28 27.47 -33.47
C ARG A 450 10.53 28.70 -32.95
N LEU A 451 11.00 29.26 -31.83
CA LEU A 451 10.51 30.53 -31.27
C LEU A 451 10.94 31.78 -32.06
N LYS A 452 11.67 31.63 -33.16
CA LYS A 452 12.23 32.73 -33.97
C LYS A 452 13.21 33.62 -33.19
N LEU A 453 13.99 33.01 -32.29
CA LEU A 453 15.01 33.65 -31.48
C LEU A 453 16.42 33.21 -31.94
N PRO A 454 17.45 34.05 -31.76
CA PRO A 454 18.82 33.65 -32.06
C PRO A 454 19.33 32.54 -31.12
N ALA A 455 19.68 31.38 -31.67
CA ALA A 455 20.27 30.27 -30.92
C ALA A 455 21.62 30.61 -30.23
N ARG A 456 22.30 31.69 -30.67
CA ARG A 456 23.55 32.19 -30.07
C ARG A 456 23.42 32.60 -28.60
N PHE A 457 22.20 32.79 -28.10
CA PHE A 457 21.95 33.13 -26.70
C PHE A 457 21.88 31.92 -25.79
N VAL A 458 21.93 30.69 -26.32
CA VAL A 458 22.09 29.47 -25.52
C VAL A 458 23.53 29.41 -25.01
N PHE A 459 23.71 29.23 -23.70
CA PHE A 459 25.04 29.11 -23.09
C PHE A 459 25.11 28.03 -22.00
N PRO A 460 26.30 27.44 -21.78
CA PRO A 460 26.49 26.39 -20.79
C PRO A 460 26.54 26.92 -19.34
N ALA A 461 26.04 26.11 -18.42
CA ALA A 461 26.11 26.30 -16.97
C ALA A 461 26.97 25.22 -16.29
N TYR A 462 27.71 25.62 -15.27
CA TYR A 462 28.70 24.82 -14.56
C TYR A 462 28.52 24.90 -13.04
N GLU A 463 29.01 23.90 -12.31
CA GLU A 463 29.13 23.99 -10.85
C GLU A 463 30.04 25.17 -10.44
N ASP A 464 29.84 25.67 -9.22
CA ASP A 464 30.74 26.70 -8.69
C ASP A 464 32.05 26.09 -8.16
N ASN A 465 33.02 25.98 -9.05
CA ASN A 465 34.32 25.39 -8.72
C ASN A 465 35.04 26.13 -7.59
N PHE A 466 34.87 27.45 -7.44
CA PHE A 466 35.52 28.19 -6.36
C PHE A 466 34.93 27.80 -5.02
N TYR A 467 33.59 27.68 -4.96
CA TYR A 467 32.91 27.20 -3.76
C TYR A 467 33.38 25.79 -3.37
N TYR A 468 33.37 24.83 -4.31
CA TYR A 468 33.72 23.45 -3.98
C TYR A 468 35.21 23.26 -3.66
N LEU A 469 36.12 24.00 -4.31
CA LEU A 469 37.54 24.00 -3.94
C LEU A 469 37.76 24.59 -2.55
N TRP A 470 37.06 25.68 -2.22
CA TRP A 470 37.09 26.23 -0.86
C TRP A 470 36.55 25.24 0.17
N ARG A 471 35.45 24.53 -0.14
CA ARG A 471 34.87 23.49 0.73
C ARG A 471 35.81 22.32 0.93
N GLU A 472 36.46 21.82 -0.13
CA GLU A 472 37.47 20.76 -0.03
C GLU A 472 38.64 21.18 0.86
N GLY A 473 39.16 22.40 0.67
CA GLY A 473 40.24 22.94 1.51
C GLY A 473 39.86 23.14 2.99
N ALA A 474 38.56 23.20 3.30
CA ALA A 474 38.05 23.29 4.66
C ALA A 474 37.84 21.91 5.33
N LEU A 475 38.01 20.80 4.60
CA LEU A 475 37.89 19.46 5.17
C LEU A 475 39.07 19.15 6.12
N PRO A 476 38.84 18.31 7.16
CA PRO A 476 39.91 17.80 7.99
C PRO A 476 41.04 17.14 7.19
N VAL A 477 42.28 17.28 7.65
CA VAL A 477 43.49 16.79 6.94
C VAL A 477 43.51 15.27 6.71
N ASN A 478 42.67 14.52 7.43
CA ASN A 478 42.58 13.06 7.40
C ASN A 478 41.35 12.54 6.66
N VAL A 479 40.64 13.37 5.90
CA VAL A 479 39.52 12.98 5.04
C VAL A 479 39.75 13.48 3.61
N THR A 480 38.99 12.95 2.65
CA THR A 480 39.02 13.41 1.25
C THR A 480 37.64 13.93 0.84
N ALA A 481 37.52 14.62 -0.30
CA ALA A 481 36.20 15.00 -0.83
C ALA A 481 35.31 13.78 -1.13
N GLU A 482 35.91 12.65 -1.51
CA GLU A 482 35.20 11.38 -1.78
C GLU A 482 34.77 10.64 -0.50
N ASP A 483 35.52 10.77 0.60
CA ASP A 483 35.14 10.26 1.94
C ASP A 483 35.26 11.37 3.00
N SER A 484 34.39 12.39 2.90
CA SER A 484 34.51 13.60 3.71
C SER A 484 34.08 13.45 5.17
N ARG A 485 33.47 12.32 5.55
CA ARG A 485 32.97 11.98 6.90
C ARG A 485 32.21 13.12 7.62
N LEU A 486 31.56 13.99 6.85
CA LEU A 486 30.72 15.06 7.37
C LEU A 486 29.54 14.48 8.14
N GLY A 487 29.09 15.13 9.22
CA GLY A 487 27.89 14.68 9.95
C GLY A 487 26.60 14.74 9.13
N ASP A 488 26.59 15.58 8.10
CA ASP A 488 25.50 15.73 7.14
C ASP A 488 25.70 14.76 5.95
N GLU A 489 24.77 13.81 5.80
CA GLU A 489 24.85 12.78 4.75
C GLU A 489 24.60 13.32 3.34
N LEU A 490 23.69 14.29 3.19
CA LEU A 490 23.36 14.90 1.90
C LEU A 490 24.53 15.74 1.40
N GLU A 491 25.14 16.52 2.28
CA GLU A 491 26.33 17.29 1.94
C GLU A 491 27.50 16.38 1.56
N ARG A 492 27.70 15.27 2.28
CA ARG A 492 28.70 14.25 1.95
C ARG A 492 28.48 13.65 0.56
N ALA A 493 27.23 13.29 0.24
CA ALA A 493 26.86 12.74 -1.06
C ALA A 493 27.06 13.75 -2.20
N ARG A 494 26.71 15.02 -1.98
CA ARG A 494 26.90 16.12 -2.94
C ARG A 494 28.37 16.32 -3.28
N LEU A 495 29.24 16.43 -2.27
CA LEU A 495 30.69 16.58 -2.49
C LEU A 495 31.23 15.41 -3.31
N ARG A 496 30.92 14.17 -2.92
CA ARG A 496 31.33 12.99 -3.68
C ARG A 496 30.87 13.05 -5.13
N LYS A 497 29.61 13.41 -5.38
CA LYS A 497 29.05 13.54 -6.74
C LYS A 497 29.79 14.58 -7.57
N VAL A 498 29.94 15.81 -7.05
CA VAL A 498 30.54 16.93 -7.78
C VAL A 498 32.01 16.65 -8.12
N PHE A 499 32.80 16.13 -7.18
CA PHE A 499 34.21 15.83 -7.42
C PHE A 499 34.40 14.62 -8.37
N ALA A 500 33.59 13.57 -8.24
CA ALA A 500 33.62 12.44 -9.17
C ALA A 500 33.21 12.84 -10.60
N GLN A 501 32.30 13.81 -10.72
CA GLN A 501 31.82 14.35 -11.99
C GLN A 501 32.86 15.22 -12.71
N GLY A 502 33.76 15.87 -11.96
CA GLY A 502 34.70 16.87 -12.46
C GLY A 502 34.09 18.29 -12.43
N LEU A 503 34.88 19.25 -11.96
CA LEU A 503 34.47 20.64 -11.76
C LEU A 503 34.37 21.44 -13.07
N ASP A 504 35.08 21.06 -14.12
CA ASP A 504 35.02 21.69 -15.44
C ASP A 504 33.87 21.14 -16.31
N LYS A 505 33.14 20.12 -15.83
CA LYS A 505 32.06 19.52 -16.59
C LYS A 505 30.84 20.42 -16.63
N MET A 506 30.32 20.60 -17.83
CA MET A 506 29.04 21.28 -18.07
C MET A 506 27.88 20.49 -17.45
N ILE A 507 27.05 21.17 -16.66
CA ILE A 507 25.90 20.59 -15.95
C ILE A 507 24.66 20.65 -16.83
N GLY A 508 24.47 21.76 -17.53
CA GLY A 508 23.37 21.92 -18.46
C GLY A 508 23.50 23.20 -19.25
N GLN A 509 22.42 23.58 -19.91
CA GLN A 509 22.35 24.68 -20.86
C GLN A 509 21.21 25.61 -20.50
N VAL A 510 21.38 26.89 -20.79
CA VAL A 510 20.47 27.97 -20.40
C VAL A 510 20.11 28.77 -21.64
N LEU A 511 18.80 28.98 -21.85
CA LEU A 511 18.26 29.89 -22.84
C LEU A 511 17.50 30.99 -22.10
N PRO A 512 18.05 32.23 -22.02
CA PRO A 512 17.29 33.39 -21.57
C PRO A 512 16.00 33.50 -22.37
N LEU A 513 14.86 33.46 -21.69
CA LEU A 513 13.58 33.41 -22.35
C LEU A 513 12.52 34.15 -21.55
N ALA A 514 11.87 35.12 -22.19
CA ALA A 514 10.72 35.83 -21.66
C ALA A 514 9.78 36.25 -22.79
N ARG A 515 8.60 36.75 -22.43
CA ARG A 515 7.79 37.58 -23.32
C ARG A 515 8.28 39.02 -23.33
N ASN A 516 8.12 39.69 -24.46
CA ASN A 516 8.34 41.13 -24.56
C ASN A 516 7.30 41.91 -23.74
N ALA A 517 7.53 43.20 -23.52
CA ALA A 517 6.65 44.04 -22.71
C ALA A 517 5.20 44.11 -23.22
N ASP A 518 5.01 44.00 -24.55
CA ASP A 518 3.69 44.01 -25.17
C ASP A 518 2.99 42.63 -25.10
N GLY A 519 3.70 41.56 -24.71
CA GLY A 519 3.21 40.17 -24.66
C GLY A 519 3.06 39.47 -26.01
N ASP A 520 3.33 40.17 -27.11
CA ASP A 520 3.04 39.76 -28.48
C ASP A 520 4.11 38.86 -29.12
N SER A 521 5.33 38.81 -28.57
CA SER A 521 6.43 38.01 -29.11
C SER A 521 7.39 37.52 -28.04
N TRP A 522 8.15 36.48 -28.38
CA TRP A 522 9.22 35.99 -27.51
C TRP A 522 10.44 36.89 -27.61
N GLN A 523 11.19 37.00 -26.52
CA GLN A 523 12.47 37.67 -26.45
C GLN A 523 13.51 36.81 -25.74
N SER A 524 14.74 36.94 -26.21
CA SER A 524 15.95 36.37 -25.61
C SER A 524 17.05 37.43 -25.74
N GLY A 525 18.07 37.32 -24.90
CA GLY A 525 19.21 38.24 -24.95
C GLY A 525 20.42 37.70 -24.21
N ARG A 526 21.57 38.34 -24.41
CA ARG A 526 22.82 37.98 -23.75
C ARG A 526 22.73 38.27 -22.25
N TRP A 527 23.11 37.29 -21.43
CA TRP A 527 23.36 37.51 -20.01
C TRP A 527 24.77 38.10 -19.82
N TYR A 528 24.85 39.19 -19.06
CA TYR A 528 26.10 39.88 -18.73
C TYR A 528 26.59 39.42 -17.37
N LEU A 529 27.21 38.24 -17.32
CA LEU A 529 27.81 37.70 -16.11
C LEU A 529 29.25 38.24 -15.92
N ARG A 530 29.72 38.30 -14.66
CA ARG A 530 31.09 38.75 -14.36
C ARG A 530 32.16 37.76 -14.78
N ASP A 531 31.85 36.47 -14.71
CA ASP A 531 32.71 35.40 -15.22
C ASP A 531 32.24 35.04 -16.63
N GLU A 532 33.15 34.53 -17.46
CA GLU A 532 32.83 34.03 -18.80
C GLU A 532 31.94 32.78 -18.74
N HIS A 533 31.95 32.08 -17.60
CA HIS A 533 31.12 30.90 -17.34
C HIS A 533 29.94 31.20 -16.40
N CYS A 534 28.77 30.65 -16.72
CA CYS A 534 27.62 30.68 -15.81
C CYS A 534 27.81 29.67 -14.67
N ARG A 535 28.28 30.15 -13.51
CA ARG A 535 28.41 29.32 -12.30
C ARG A 535 27.10 29.27 -11.53
N LEU A 536 26.63 28.05 -11.26
CA LEU A 536 25.40 27.80 -10.51
C LEU A 536 25.59 28.05 -9.02
N VAL A 537 24.55 28.51 -8.35
CA VAL A 537 24.47 28.52 -6.88
C VAL A 537 24.62 27.07 -6.37
N PRO A 538 25.52 26.77 -5.42
CA PRO A 538 25.72 25.40 -4.93
C PRO A 538 24.44 24.77 -4.35
N GLY A 539 24.16 23.51 -4.67
CA GLY A 539 22.98 22.78 -4.18
C GLY A 539 22.58 21.61 -5.07
N ASP A 540 21.48 20.91 -4.73
CA ASP A 540 20.97 19.76 -5.51
C ASP A 540 19.64 20.05 -6.23
N SER A 541 19.11 21.27 -6.12
CA SER A 541 17.91 21.69 -6.86
C SER A 541 18.15 21.66 -8.37
N ALA A 542 17.06 21.61 -9.14
CA ALA A 542 17.09 21.75 -10.59
C ALA A 542 17.89 22.98 -11.06
N LEU A 543 18.55 22.86 -12.22
CA LEU A 543 19.43 23.91 -12.77
C LEU A 543 18.82 25.31 -12.74
N GLY A 544 17.54 25.45 -13.11
CA GLY A 544 16.85 26.74 -13.18
C GLY A 544 16.72 27.46 -11.83
N TYR A 545 16.58 26.73 -10.72
CA TYR A 545 16.57 27.32 -9.37
C TYR A 545 17.96 27.75 -8.90
N ARG A 546 19.02 27.27 -9.57
CA ARG A 546 20.42 27.52 -9.21
C ARG A 546 21.07 28.57 -10.09
N LEU A 547 20.33 29.24 -10.97
CA LEU A 547 20.87 30.29 -11.84
C LEU A 547 21.35 31.50 -11.01
N PRO A 548 22.51 32.10 -11.33
CA PRO A 548 23.09 33.21 -10.58
C PRO A 548 22.42 34.56 -10.94
N LEU A 549 21.10 34.67 -10.74
CA LEU A 549 20.33 35.85 -11.15
C LEU A 549 20.82 37.15 -10.50
N ALA A 550 21.36 37.07 -9.29
CA ALA A 550 21.96 38.21 -8.58
C ALA A 550 23.26 38.75 -9.21
N SER A 551 23.90 37.96 -10.09
CA SER A 551 25.12 38.35 -10.81
C SER A 551 24.82 39.13 -12.09
N GLN A 552 23.56 39.20 -12.51
CA GLN A 552 23.16 40.01 -13.66
C GLN A 552 23.20 41.52 -13.34
N PRO A 553 23.28 42.40 -14.35
CA PRO A 553 23.16 43.84 -14.15
C PRO A 553 21.90 44.18 -13.36
N TRP A 554 22.01 45.14 -12.46
CA TRP A 554 20.91 45.51 -11.57
C TRP A 554 19.80 46.24 -12.34
N VAL A 555 18.59 46.20 -11.79
CA VAL A 555 17.43 46.98 -12.26
C VAL A 555 16.82 47.66 -11.04
N LYS A 556 16.29 48.88 -11.20
CA LYS A 556 15.57 49.55 -10.11
C LYS A 556 14.39 48.67 -9.70
N ALA A 557 14.07 48.67 -8.41
CA ALA A 557 12.94 47.89 -7.89
C ALA A 557 11.61 48.20 -8.61
N ALA A 558 11.38 49.46 -9.03
CA ALA A 558 10.18 49.87 -9.76
C ALA A 558 10.16 49.46 -11.25
N GLU A 559 11.30 49.08 -11.81
CA GLU A 559 11.47 48.70 -13.22
C GLU A 559 11.68 47.17 -13.35
N TYR A 560 11.66 46.43 -12.24
CA TYR A 560 11.82 44.99 -12.25
C TYR A 560 10.58 44.34 -12.92
N PRO A 561 10.76 43.45 -13.90
CA PRO A 561 9.65 42.84 -14.62
C PRO A 561 8.99 41.74 -13.77
N PHE A 562 8.21 42.13 -12.77
CA PHE A 562 7.46 41.20 -11.95
C PHE A 562 6.37 40.51 -12.77
N ILE A 563 6.25 39.19 -12.60
CA ILE A 563 5.13 38.43 -13.16
C ILE A 563 3.96 38.59 -12.18
N HIS A 564 2.89 39.22 -12.66
CA HIS A 564 1.68 39.43 -11.89
C HIS A 564 0.67 38.31 -12.18
N PRO A 565 0.10 37.67 -11.14
CA PRO A 565 -0.97 36.71 -11.32
C PRO A 565 -2.12 37.30 -12.14
N THR A 566 -2.66 36.50 -13.05
CA THR A 566 -3.81 36.89 -13.87
C THR A 566 -5.07 36.95 -13.00
N ASP A 567 -5.94 37.94 -13.23
CA ASP A 567 -7.23 38.03 -12.52
C ASP A 567 -8.15 36.89 -12.99
N HIS A 568 -8.61 36.05 -12.06
CA HIS A 568 -9.50 34.93 -12.36
C HIS A 568 -10.94 35.36 -12.66
N ASN A 569 -11.31 36.61 -12.39
CA ASN A 569 -12.66 37.13 -12.64
C ASN A 569 -12.83 37.77 -14.03
N GLN A 570 -11.78 37.79 -14.85
CA GLN A 570 -11.87 38.32 -16.21
C GLN A 570 -12.47 37.30 -17.19
N ASP A 571 -12.88 37.77 -18.36
CA ASP A 571 -13.28 36.91 -19.47
C ASP A 571 -12.05 36.27 -20.11
N PHE A 572 -12.06 34.94 -20.23
CA PHE A 572 -11.00 34.18 -20.90
C PHE A 572 -11.45 33.74 -22.29
N PRO A 573 -10.77 34.14 -23.36
CA PRO A 573 -11.08 33.65 -24.70
C PRO A 573 -10.80 32.14 -24.81
N ALA A 574 -11.41 31.51 -25.82
CA ALA A 574 -11.09 30.13 -26.15
C ALA A 574 -9.60 29.98 -26.47
N LEU A 575 -8.97 28.95 -25.90
CA LEU A 575 -7.56 28.65 -26.13
C LEU A 575 -7.38 28.12 -27.56
N ALA A 576 -6.42 28.67 -28.30
CA ALA A 576 -6.05 28.15 -29.61
C ALA A 576 -5.50 26.70 -29.51
N ASP A 577 -5.58 25.95 -30.61
CA ASP A 577 -4.91 24.66 -30.73
C ASP A 577 -3.39 24.83 -30.91
N SER A 578 -2.63 23.76 -30.66
CA SER A 578 -1.17 23.79 -30.69
C SER A 578 -0.58 24.23 -32.04
N ASP A 579 -1.24 23.88 -33.15
CA ASP A 579 -0.76 24.20 -34.50
C ASP A 579 -0.98 25.69 -34.79
N SER A 580 -2.13 26.24 -34.36
CA SER A 580 -2.45 27.66 -34.45
C SER A 580 -1.50 28.50 -33.60
N LEU A 581 -1.22 28.07 -32.37
CA LEU A 581 -0.26 28.74 -31.47
C LEU A 581 1.12 28.85 -32.13
N THR A 582 1.67 27.73 -32.61
CA THR A 582 2.99 27.73 -33.26
C THR A 582 3.03 28.51 -34.58
N SER A 583 1.92 28.55 -35.33
CA SER A 583 1.83 29.32 -36.58
C SER A 583 1.79 30.84 -36.38
N ALA A 584 1.37 31.30 -35.20
CA ALA A 584 1.21 32.72 -34.87
C ALA A 584 2.53 33.39 -34.40
N LEU A 585 3.62 32.62 -34.26
CA LEU A 585 4.91 33.10 -33.81
C LEU A 585 5.48 34.20 -34.73
N LYS A 586 5.58 35.41 -34.19
CA LYS A 586 6.18 36.58 -34.87
C LYS A 586 7.70 36.55 -34.67
N SER A 587 8.46 36.92 -35.71
CA SER A 587 9.89 37.18 -35.58
C SER A 587 10.12 38.46 -34.79
N THR A 588 10.94 38.40 -33.75
CA THR A 588 11.36 39.58 -33.00
C THR A 588 12.71 40.05 -33.52
N ASP A 589 12.86 41.35 -33.80
CA ASP A 589 14.14 41.93 -34.19
C ASP A 589 15.02 42.11 -32.94
N THR A 590 15.84 41.10 -32.63
CA THR A 590 16.68 41.04 -31.43
C THR A 590 18.07 41.67 -31.61
N ASP A 591 18.31 42.46 -32.67
CA ASP A 591 19.66 42.87 -33.07
C ASP A 591 20.30 43.99 -32.22
N ALA A 592 19.56 44.61 -31.30
CA ALA A 592 20.12 45.63 -30.41
C ALA A 592 20.79 45.03 -29.16
N GLU A 593 21.94 44.35 -29.33
CA GLU A 593 22.78 43.90 -28.22
C GLU A 593 23.44 45.11 -27.52
N ARG A 594 22.80 45.61 -26.47
CA ARG A 594 23.27 46.75 -25.68
C ARG A 594 23.67 46.31 -24.27
N ALA A 595 24.96 46.40 -23.97
CA ALA A 595 25.45 46.26 -22.60
C ALA A 595 25.02 47.46 -21.73
N PRO A 596 24.52 47.23 -20.50
CA PRO A 596 24.20 48.31 -19.59
C PRO A 596 25.47 49.04 -19.15
N LYS A 597 25.39 50.37 -19.02
CA LYS A 597 26.48 51.18 -18.46
C LYS A 597 26.55 51.00 -16.94
N ILE A 598 27.68 51.41 -16.35
CA ILE A 598 27.80 51.53 -14.89
C ILE A 598 26.69 52.48 -14.39
N ASP A 599 25.99 52.06 -13.33
CA ASP A 599 24.84 52.76 -12.73
C ASP A 599 23.63 52.97 -13.67
N GLU A 600 23.54 52.22 -14.76
CA GLU A 600 22.36 52.16 -15.60
C GLU A 600 21.47 50.97 -15.21
N SER A 601 20.20 51.26 -14.95
CA SER A 601 19.18 50.23 -14.72
C SER A 601 18.93 49.46 -16.01
N ALA A 602 18.96 48.12 -15.93
CA ALA A 602 18.85 47.23 -17.08
C ALA A 602 17.51 46.47 -17.10
N ASP A 603 16.41 47.19 -17.33
CA ASP A 603 15.04 46.68 -17.39
C ASP A 603 14.75 45.87 -18.66
N TRP A 604 15.46 46.17 -19.76
CA TRP A 604 15.34 45.47 -21.05
C TRP A 604 15.94 44.04 -21.05
N LEU A 605 16.66 43.63 -20.00
CA LEU A 605 17.30 42.32 -19.96
C LEU A 605 16.30 41.20 -19.64
N THR A 606 16.37 40.12 -20.42
CA THR A 606 15.63 38.89 -20.15
C THR A 606 16.22 38.18 -18.93
N ARG A 607 15.49 38.15 -17.81
CA ARG A 607 15.99 37.62 -16.51
C ARG A 607 15.53 36.21 -16.18
N THR A 608 14.54 35.71 -16.90
CA THR A 608 14.05 34.32 -16.81
C THR A 608 14.73 33.46 -17.86
N ALA A 609 14.72 32.14 -17.68
CA ALA A 609 15.35 31.23 -18.63
C ALA A 609 14.64 29.87 -18.66
N LEU A 610 14.57 29.30 -19.86
CA LEU A 610 14.34 27.87 -20.06
C LEU A 610 15.69 27.17 -19.91
N CYS A 611 15.75 26.12 -19.09
CA CYS A 611 16.99 25.38 -18.88
C CYS A 611 16.84 23.93 -19.29
N ALA A 612 17.94 23.31 -19.72
CA ALA A 612 18.00 21.91 -20.06
C ALA A 612 19.17 21.25 -19.31
N GLU A 613 18.88 20.22 -18.53
CA GLU A 613 19.85 19.51 -17.70
C GLU A 613 19.79 18.00 -18.01
N ALA A 614 20.93 17.40 -18.30
CA ALA A 614 21.04 15.96 -18.48
C ALA A 614 21.39 15.29 -17.15
N ARG A 615 20.43 14.56 -16.55
CA ARG A 615 20.62 13.83 -15.29
C ARG A 615 20.44 12.34 -15.54
N GLU A 616 21.49 11.57 -15.28
CA GLU A 616 21.45 10.10 -15.38
C GLU A 616 20.84 9.63 -16.72
N GLY A 617 21.28 10.26 -17.81
CA GLY A 617 20.85 9.93 -19.17
C GLY A 617 19.44 10.39 -19.55
N ARG A 618 18.76 11.16 -18.70
CA ARG A 618 17.44 11.78 -18.97
C ARG A 618 17.58 13.28 -19.16
N LEU A 619 16.80 13.85 -20.07
CA LEU A 619 16.77 15.29 -20.31
C LEU A 619 15.64 15.94 -19.50
N TYR A 620 16.01 16.76 -18.52
CA TYR A 620 15.09 17.57 -17.75
C TYR A 620 15.03 18.99 -18.32
N LEU A 621 13.82 19.51 -18.51
CA LEU A 621 13.59 20.87 -18.94
C LEU A 621 12.94 21.68 -17.82
N PHE A 622 13.67 22.67 -17.35
CA PHE A 622 13.18 23.61 -16.35
C PHE A 622 12.39 24.73 -17.04
N MET A 623 11.08 24.73 -16.85
CA MET A 623 10.17 25.72 -17.40
C MET A 623 10.36 27.08 -16.70
N PRO A 624 10.48 28.19 -17.47
CA PRO A 624 10.51 29.53 -16.89
C PRO A 624 9.12 29.93 -16.35
N PRO A 625 9.04 30.89 -15.42
CA PRO A 625 7.76 31.43 -15.02
C PRO A 625 7.17 32.25 -16.19
N LEU A 626 5.89 32.03 -16.47
CA LEU A 626 5.12 32.73 -17.52
C LEU A 626 3.84 33.31 -16.92
N GLN A 627 3.35 34.41 -17.50
CA GLN A 627 2.22 35.14 -16.94
C GLN A 627 0.89 34.53 -17.37
N LYS A 628 0.78 34.16 -18.65
CA LYS A 628 -0.48 33.68 -19.25
C LYS A 628 -0.38 32.21 -19.65
N LEU A 629 -1.51 31.52 -19.60
CA LEU A 629 -1.60 30.12 -19.98
C LEU A 629 -1.27 29.92 -21.47
N GLU A 630 -1.72 30.83 -22.34
CA GLU A 630 -1.47 30.79 -23.78
C GLU A 630 0.04 30.76 -24.08
N GLU A 631 0.82 31.54 -23.34
CA GLU A 631 2.28 31.61 -23.48
C GLU A 631 2.92 30.27 -23.07
N TYR A 632 2.42 29.67 -21.99
CA TYR A 632 2.88 28.37 -21.50
C TYR A 632 2.56 27.26 -22.51
N LEU A 633 1.34 27.21 -23.03
CA LEU A 633 0.91 26.22 -24.02
C LEU A 633 1.67 26.35 -25.34
N GLU A 634 1.97 27.57 -25.78
CA GLU A 634 2.81 27.78 -26.97
C GLU A 634 4.24 27.25 -26.75
N LEU A 635 4.83 27.51 -25.57
CA LEU A 635 6.15 26.99 -25.24
C LEU A 635 6.15 25.46 -25.16
N VAL A 636 5.13 24.86 -24.55
CA VAL A 636 4.94 23.40 -24.49
C VAL A 636 4.84 22.81 -25.89
N ALA A 637 4.05 23.41 -26.79
CA ALA A 637 3.92 22.95 -28.18
C ALA A 637 5.26 22.99 -28.92
N VAL A 638 6.06 24.03 -28.71
CA VAL A 638 7.40 24.13 -29.30
C VAL A 638 8.38 23.10 -28.71
N ILE A 639 8.30 22.86 -27.40
CA ILE A 639 9.10 21.84 -26.72
C ILE A 639 8.74 20.45 -27.23
N GLU A 640 7.45 20.12 -27.34
CA GLU A 640 6.98 18.83 -27.86
C GLU A 640 7.46 18.61 -29.29
N ALA A 641 7.31 19.61 -30.17
CA ALA A 641 7.76 19.51 -31.55
C ALA A 641 9.30 19.38 -31.66
N THR A 642 10.05 19.95 -30.71
CA THR A 642 11.51 19.79 -30.61
C THR A 642 11.89 18.39 -30.12
N ALA A 643 11.18 17.88 -29.12
CA ALA A 643 11.37 16.52 -28.60
C ALA A 643 11.08 15.48 -29.69
N GLU A 644 10.07 15.72 -30.53
CA GLU A 644 9.74 14.86 -31.67
C GLU A 644 10.84 14.87 -32.73
N GLU A 645 11.30 16.05 -33.14
CA GLU A 645 12.38 16.20 -34.13
C GLU A 645 13.67 15.53 -33.67
N LEU A 646 14.05 15.71 -32.41
CA LEU A 646 15.27 15.16 -31.84
C LEU A 646 15.11 13.72 -31.34
N GLN A 647 13.89 13.15 -31.42
CA GLN A 647 13.52 11.85 -30.87
C GLN A 647 13.99 11.69 -29.41
N CYS A 648 13.82 12.74 -28.62
CA CYS A 648 14.35 12.84 -27.27
C CYS A 648 13.18 12.97 -26.28
N PRO A 649 12.84 11.91 -25.53
CA PRO A 649 11.91 12.02 -24.42
C PRO A 649 12.45 12.92 -23.32
N ILE A 650 11.55 13.70 -22.71
CA ILE A 650 11.90 14.73 -21.71
C ILE A 650 11.11 14.59 -20.41
N LEU A 651 11.61 15.24 -19.36
CA LEU A 651 10.92 15.46 -18.09
C LEU A 651 10.78 16.96 -17.88
N LEU A 652 9.57 17.46 -17.67
CA LEU A 652 9.32 18.87 -17.39
C LEU A 652 9.33 19.12 -15.88
N GLU A 653 9.97 20.20 -15.47
CA GLU A 653 10.05 20.64 -14.08
C GLU A 653 10.11 22.17 -14.00
N GLY A 654 10.26 22.72 -12.80
CA GLY A 654 10.38 24.16 -12.57
C GLY A 654 9.02 24.81 -12.35
N TYR A 655 8.71 25.86 -13.10
CA TYR A 655 7.46 26.58 -12.93
C TYR A 655 6.30 25.87 -13.64
N GLU A 656 5.25 25.61 -12.87
CA GLU A 656 3.99 25.04 -13.34
C GLU A 656 3.25 26.00 -14.29
N PRO A 657 2.27 25.51 -15.08
CA PRO A 657 1.36 26.40 -15.80
C PRO A 657 0.75 27.44 -14.84
N PRO A 658 0.61 28.70 -15.26
CA PRO A 658 -0.03 29.71 -14.42
C PRO A 658 -1.47 29.27 -14.10
N SER A 659 -1.95 29.67 -12.92
CA SER A 659 -3.32 29.34 -12.49
C SER A 659 -4.32 29.92 -13.49
N ASP A 660 -5.20 29.07 -14.00
CA ASP A 660 -6.15 29.42 -15.05
C ASP A 660 -7.40 28.52 -14.97
N PRO A 661 -8.62 29.09 -15.01
CA PRO A 661 -9.86 28.31 -14.87
C PRO A 661 -10.12 27.34 -16.03
N ARG A 662 -9.40 27.44 -17.15
CA ARG A 662 -9.52 26.57 -18.32
C ARG A 662 -8.71 25.27 -18.19
N LEU A 663 -7.86 25.15 -17.16
CA LEU A 663 -7.14 23.92 -16.83
C LEU A 663 -7.80 23.16 -15.67
N CYS A 664 -7.63 21.84 -15.70
CA CYS A 664 -7.77 20.95 -14.55
C CYS A 664 -6.41 20.36 -14.20
N ASN A 665 -6.25 19.93 -12.96
CA ASN A 665 -5.07 19.22 -12.52
C ASN A 665 -5.37 18.25 -11.38
N PHE A 666 -4.50 17.27 -11.21
CA PHE A 666 -4.36 16.50 -9.98
C PHE A 666 -2.88 16.45 -9.60
N ARG A 667 -2.60 16.23 -8.31
CA ARG A 667 -1.23 16.17 -7.79
C ARG A 667 -1.06 15.02 -6.81
N ILE A 668 0.08 14.35 -6.88
CA ILE A 668 0.49 13.34 -5.91
C ILE A 668 1.77 13.81 -5.23
N THR A 669 1.71 13.97 -3.90
CA THR A 669 2.79 14.55 -3.09
C THR A 669 3.11 13.68 -1.89
N PRO A 670 4.37 13.64 -1.44
CA PRO A 670 4.74 12.94 -0.23
C PRO A 670 4.53 13.85 0.99
N ASP A 671 3.89 13.32 2.02
CA ASP A 671 3.78 13.96 3.33
C ASP A 671 4.29 13.01 4.44
N PRO A 672 4.57 13.51 5.66
CA PRO A 672 5.11 12.69 6.73
C PRO A 672 4.18 11.50 7.02
N GLY A 673 4.68 10.29 6.80
CA GLY A 673 3.94 9.06 7.02
C GLY A 673 2.81 8.75 6.03
N VAL A 674 2.62 9.51 4.94
CA VAL A 674 1.60 9.25 3.91
C VAL A 674 2.02 9.69 2.50
N ILE A 675 1.31 9.22 1.49
CA ILE A 675 1.17 9.88 0.18
C ILE A 675 -0.14 10.65 0.20
N GLU A 676 -0.14 11.89 -0.27
CA GLU A 676 -1.33 12.74 -0.41
C GLU A 676 -1.68 12.86 -1.90
N VAL A 677 -2.96 12.66 -2.24
CA VAL A 677 -3.48 12.81 -3.59
C VAL A 677 -4.46 13.97 -3.61
N ASN A 678 -4.08 15.07 -4.24
CA ASN A 678 -4.93 16.22 -4.50
C ASN A 678 -5.73 15.96 -5.78
N VAL A 679 -7.00 15.61 -5.65
CA VAL A 679 -7.90 15.33 -6.80
C VAL A 679 -8.55 16.59 -7.33
N GLN A 680 -8.89 16.58 -8.62
CA GLN A 680 -9.65 17.65 -9.25
C GLN A 680 -11.07 17.81 -8.64
N PRO A 681 -11.61 19.04 -8.49
CA PRO A 681 -12.93 19.27 -7.89
C PRO A 681 -14.09 18.71 -8.70
N SER A 682 -15.01 17.99 -8.06
CA SER A 682 -16.24 17.41 -8.63
C SER A 682 -17.39 18.41 -8.63
N ALA A 683 -18.09 18.50 -9.76
CA ALA A 683 -19.24 19.39 -9.92
C ALA A 683 -20.59 18.72 -9.58
N SER A 684 -20.60 17.39 -9.43
CA SER A 684 -21.80 16.61 -9.12
C SER A 684 -21.48 15.42 -8.22
N TRP A 685 -22.52 14.83 -7.63
CA TRP A 685 -22.46 13.58 -6.90
C TRP A 685 -21.90 12.43 -7.74
N ASP A 686 -22.36 12.27 -8.99
CA ASP A 686 -21.89 11.18 -9.86
C ASP A 686 -20.39 11.35 -10.19
N GLU A 687 -19.89 12.59 -10.38
CA GLU A 687 -18.45 12.85 -10.53
C GLU A 687 -17.66 12.58 -9.24
N LEU A 688 -18.23 12.88 -8.07
CA LEU A 688 -17.58 12.58 -6.79
C LEU A 688 -17.44 11.07 -6.58
N VAL A 689 -18.52 10.31 -6.81
CA VAL A 689 -18.51 8.84 -6.69
C VAL A 689 -17.49 8.25 -7.64
N GLU A 690 -17.54 8.61 -8.92
CA GLU A 690 -16.62 8.10 -9.94
C GLU A 690 -15.16 8.34 -9.54
N ARG A 691 -14.82 9.57 -9.13
CA ARG A 691 -13.43 9.91 -8.80
C ARG A 691 -12.94 9.22 -7.54
N THR A 692 -13.79 9.13 -6.52
CA THR A 692 -13.47 8.44 -5.27
C THR A 692 -13.29 6.94 -5.52
N GLU A 693 -14.24 6.27 -6.18
CA GLU A 693 -14.14 4.84 -6.49
C GLU A 693 -12.91 4.53 -7.35
N PHE A 694 -12.69 5.32 -8.40
CA PHE A 694 -11.53 5.14 -9.27
C PHE A 694 -10.21 5.32 -8.51
N LEU A 695 -10.06 6.39 -7.73
CA LEU A 695 -8.84 6.64 -6.97
C LEU A 695 -8.55 5.52 -5.97
N TYR A 696 -9.55 5.11 -5.19
CA TYR A 696 -9.36 4.09 -4.16
C TYR A 696 -9.03 2.73 -4.77
N GLU A 697 -9.66 2.37 -5.90
CA GLU A 697 -9.31 1.13 -6.60
C GLU A 697 -7.91 1.19 -7.21
N GLN A 698 -7.53 2.30 -7.86
CA GLN A 698 -6.17 2.42 -8.40
C GLN A 698 -5.11 2.46 -7.30
N ALA A 699 -5.38 3.10 -6.17
CA ALA A 699 -4.50 3.05 -5.00
C ALA A 699 -4.35 1.60 -4.52
N ARG A 700 -5.45 0.87 -4.36
CA ARG A 700 -5.42 -0.55 -3.97
C ARG A 700 -4.58 -1.38 -4.94
N LEU A 701 -4.81 -1.25 -6.25
CA LEU A 701 -4.03 -1.95 -7.27
C LEU A 701 -2.53 -1.58 -7.30
N THR A 702 -2.19 -0.40 -6.79
CA THR A 702 -0.80 0.05 -6.56
C THR A 702 -0.32 -0.27 -5.14
N ARG A 703 -0.97 -1.20 -4.44
CA ARG A 703 -0.59 -1.65 -3.08
C ARG A 703 -0.61 -0.53 -2.04
N LEU A 704 -1.54 0.41 -2.19
CA LEU A 704 -1.79 1.51 -1.27
C LEU A 704 -3.15 1.34 -0.58
N THR A 705 -3.23 1.72 0.70
CA THR A 705 -4.46 1.68 1.50
C THR A 705 -4.63 2.94 2.36
N THR A 706 -5.86 3.23 2.75
CA THR A 706 -6.22 4.30 3.69
C THR A 706 -6.29 3.81 5.15
N GLU A 707 -5.84 2.58 5.41
CA GLU A 707 -5.94 1.92 6.72
C GLU A 707 -4.57 1.76 7.40
N LYS A 708 -4.49 2.16 8.67
CA LYS A 708 -3.35 1.93 9.57
C LYS A 708 -3.77 1.09 10.77
N PHE A 709 -2.85 0.28 11.27
CA PHE A 709 -3.02 -0.44 12.53
C PHE A 709 -2.02 0.10 13.53
N MET A 710 -2.52 0.49 14.70
CA MET A 710 -1.67 0.85 15.82
C MET A 710 -1.01 -0.40 16.39
N ILE A 711 0.06 -0.23 17.18
CA ILE A 711 0.79 -1.35 17.82
C ILE A 711 -0.13 -2.25 18.66
N ASP A 712 -1.21 -1.70 19.23
CA ASP A 712 -2.22 -2.45 19.99
C ASP A 712 -3.27 -3.15 19.09
N GLY A 713 -3.01 -3.26 17.78
CA GLY A 713 -3.92 -3.82 16.78
C GLY A 713 -5.11 -2.94 16.43
N ARG A 714 -5.20 -1.72 16.98
CA ARG A 714 -6.33 -0.83 16.72
C ARG A 714 -6.29 -0.28 15.31
N HIS A 715 -7.37 -0.51 14.58
CA HIS A 715 -7.57 0.08 13.26
C HIS A 715 -7.82 1.60 13.34
N THR A 716 -7.09 2.38 12.56
CA THR A 716 -7.27 3.81 12.35
C THR A 716 -7.14 4.18 10.87
N GLY A 717 -7.68 5.33 10.46
CA GLY A 717 -7.36 5.87 9.13
C GLY A 717 -5.91 6.37 9.05
N THR A 718 -5.41 6.56 7.84
CA THR A 718 -4.09 7.15 7.54
C THR A 718 -3.94 8.60 8.01
N GLY A 719 -5.03 9.30 8.31
CA GLY A 719 -5.03 10.65 8.87
C GLY A 719 -5.84 11.64 8.03
N GLY A 720 -5.21 12.78 7.70
CA GLY A 720 -5.85 13.99 7.16
C GLY A 720 -6.72 13.83 5.91
N GLY A 721 -6.62 12.74 5.13
CA GLY A 721 -7.29 12.63 3.84
C GLY A 721 -8.77 12.27 3.82
N ASN A 722 -9.46 12.26 4.96
CA ASN A 722 -10.90 11.98 5.04
C ASN A 722 -11.77 13.24 5.15
N HIS A 723 -11.21 14.42 4.85
CA HIS A 723 -11.98 15.67 4.87
C HIS A 723 -12.65 15.90 3.51
N PHE A 724 -13.88 16.42 3.54
CA PHE A 724 -14.53 16.96 2.35
C PHE A 724 -14.19 18.45 2.25
N VAL A 725 -13.67 18.87 1.11
CA VAL A 725 -13.51 20.29 0.78
C VAL A 725 -14.72 20.70 -0.05
N LEU A 726 -15.38 21.77 0.37
CA LEU A 726 -16.48 22.40 -0.37
C LEU A 726 -16.04 23.81 -0.76
N GLY A 727 -16.25 24.18 -2.02
CA GLY A 727 -15.89 25.50 -2.53
C GLY A 727 -16.61 25.82 -3.84
N GLY A 728 -16.52 27.05 -4.31
CA GLY A 728 -17.09 27.44 -5.60
C GLY A 728 -16.23 27.00 -6.78
N ALA A 729 -16.84 26.86 -7.96
CA ALA A 729 -16.11 26.60 -9.20
C ALA A 729 -15.18 27.77 -9.60
N THR A 730 -15.52 28.98 -9.13
CA THR A 730 -14.73 30.20 -9.27
C THR A 730 -14.56 30.87 -7.91
N PRO A 731 -13.57 31.76 -7.73
CA PRO A 731 -13.46 32.57 -6.52
C PRO A 731 -14.72 33.38 -6.20
N ALA A 732 -15.48 33.81 -7.23
CA ALA A 732 -16.71 34.57 -7.06
C ALA A 732 -17.90 33.71 -6.59
N ASP A 733 -17.89 32.41 -6.95
CA ASP A 733 -18.90 31.44 -6.53
C ASP A 733 -18.56 30.77 -5.19
N SER A 734 -17.36 30.99 -4.65
CA SER A 734 -16.91 30.35 -3.41
C SER A 734 -17.56 31.00 -2.18
N PRO A 735 -18.13 30.20 -1.26
CA PRO A 735 -18.83 30.70 -0.07
C PRO A 735 -17.95 31.43 0.94
#